data_AF-A0A4R4BNZ2-F1
#
_entry.id   AF-A0A4R4BNZ2-F1
#
_cell.length_a   1.000
_cell.length_b   1.000
_cell.length_c   1.000
_cell.angle_alpha   90.00
_cell.angle_beta   90.00
_cell.angle_gamma   90.00
#
_symmetry.space_group_name_H-M   'P 1'
#
loop_
_entity.id
_entity.type
_entity.pdbx_description
1 polymer ?
#
loop_
_entity_poly.entity_id
_entity_poly.type
_entity_poly.pdbx_seq_one_letter_code
_entity_poly.pdbx_strand_id
1 'polypeptide(L)'
;MKQSGLLKKAEEKMHHEFPETDTTTGISPEDRAEIISQIEKITQQNRQRFDTSSFLVKAQKQGFVFPLVVNMLIIGTTAFGLYGLNMLFSQRTTEIQQTGTVLSSAEGKLIQEIKKEAEGQLARKDQEISEFQARLAQLEKAQASLISTYEERLAQKEAEFREQIKKEVEQERERLLKQGLSEAIIQERLKKFEAERIAFYQKQIDEFKKQLEQERLAAEASYVKLRREYSNNIATLNAERQQILEEARQREQQLRSSLEQKNQELASTAARVSASLEEAKKELARIDEQRRFAATAEDQIAGLYQAIQTNFQNRKYDEALKNITNIKTILNDPAIFSLSSIQKRRNGDLFALDIIGQMARLEVERSSIDTNLLLAQAEALAAIRAAIQQGRTALQNNDSAKAAAAYQEALNRIPEITEAHQYLMNRNLGTKEQGIQVALQALGRAATAQKNKDYTAAGMAYSEALQALGLSPEDSLQITQGLTSLAVDQQRANASTAETNEARTLMRRGNNALDQRNWTEAIRHFANVLRRYPNAEQINSAMEGIDTAILNMTREAERVNTETAQKMREMDSKIASLTSDLEKTITELNNYKSGSTPNIQEKDRKIAELERLLEEERQKSKALAGQAGTLPVGTSGTGSTGSGTQTAGGTTQTPLDQDLLQLKQEHQRLTQIASQYDALSQAYKSYQGEEDRIISQSGTNSLVAARSQFDAFLTNPSVQRVFPDLRDRIVRYERAYIEAGQKESLYNAMTIADTAFKLKDETSRNRYFQDLKTRFKDNAPMLSYIDALQRGLR
;
A
#
# COMPACT_ATOMS: atom_id res chain seq x y z
N MET A 1 -4.81 41.91 48.28
CA MET A 1 -5.66 42.08 47.09
C MET A 1 -5.99 40.71 46.52
N LYS A 2 -7.28 40.39 46.39
CA LYS A 2 -7.80 39.06 46.05
C LYS A 2 -7.69 38.82 44.55
N GLN A 3 -6.91 37.82 44.13
CA GLN A 3 -6.97 37.21 42.81
C GLN A 3 -7.68 35.86 42.94
N SER A 4 -8.76 35.63 42.20
CA SER A 4 -9.22 34.29 41.78
C SER A 4 -10.41 34.43 40.83
N GLY A 5 -10.12 34.70 39.56
CA GLY A 5 -11.12 34.74 38.47
C GLY A 5 -11.01 33.60 37.46
N LEU A 6 -10.00 32.72 37.58
CA LEU A 6 -9.73 31.70 36.56
C LEU A 6 -9.73 30.26 37.10
N LEU A 7 -9.53 30.04 38.40
CA LEU A 7 -9.60 28.70 39.02
C LEU A 7 -11.05 28.22 39.22
N LYS A 8 -11.99 29.14 39.52
CA LYS A 8 -13.40 28.79 39.71
C LYS A 8 -14.10 28.32 38.42
N LYS A 9 -13.58 28.73 37.26
CA LYS A 9 -14.14 28.38 35.94
C LYS A 9 -13.61 27.03 35.41
N ALA A 10 -12.59 26.47 36.05
CA ALA A 10 -12.06 25.13 35.75
C ALA A 10 -12.73 24.05 36.60
N GLU A 11 -13.15 24.35 37.84
CA GLU A 11 -13.93 23.42 38.68
C GLU A 11 -15.37 23.22 38.17
N GLU A 12 -15.98 24.24 37.56
CA GLU A 12 -17.38 24.17 37.10
C GLU A 12 -17.57 23.32 35.82
N LYS A 13 -16.48 22.86 35.19
CA LYS A 13 -16.51 22.00 33.98
C LYS A 13 -16.20 20.52 34.24
N MET A 14 -15.99 20.10 35.49
CA MET A 14 -15.70 18.70 35.85
C MET A 14 -16.89 17.91 36.41
N HIS A 15 -18.10 18.47 36.38
CA HIS A 15 -19.33 17.71 36.64
C HIS A 15 -20.22 17.69 35.39
N HIS A 16 -19.86 16.81 34.46
CA HIS A 16 -20.82 16.24 33.53
C HIS A 16 -20.88 14.74 33.78
N GLU A 17 -22.02 14.30 34.33
CA GLU A 17 -22.50 12.93 34.26
C GLU A 17 -22.50 12.49 32.79
N PHE A 18 -21.88 11.33 32.54
CA PHE A 18 -21.95 10.69 31.23
C PHE A 18 -23.35 10.11 31.03
N PRO A 19 -24.06 10.43 29.94
CA PRO A 19 -25.30 9.73 29.62
C PRO A 19 -24.98 8.28 29.23
N GLU A 20 -25.77 7.35 29.75
CA GLU A 20 -25.74 5.93 29.35
C GLU A 20 -26.00 5.81 27.84
N THR A 21 -24.99 5.39 27.09
CA THR A 21 -25.19 4.91 25.72
C THR A 21 -24.32 3.68 25.42
N ASP A 22 -25.01 2.69 24.85
CA ASP A 22 -24.55 1.52 24.08
C ASP A 22 -24.10 0.24 24.81
N THR A 23 -25.05 -0.70 24.91
CA THR A 23 -24.91 -2.09 25.37
C THR A 23 -24.36 -3.04 24.29
N THR A 24 -23.53 -2.54 23.37
CA THR A 24 -23.03 -3.32 22.20
C THR A 24 -21.56 -3.73 22.27
N THR A 25 -20.93 -3.62 23.45
CA THR A 25 -19.59 -4.17 23.69
C THR A 25 -19.68 -5.29 24.73
N GLY A 26 -19.48 -6.54 24.29
CA GLY A 26 -19.59 -7.78 25.08
C GLY A 26 -18.52 -7.96 26.16
N ILE A 27 -18.26 -6.91 26.94
CA ILE A 27 -17.34 -6.88 28.08
C ILE A 27 -18.20 -6.88 29.34
N SER A 28 -17.99 -7.86 30.22
CA SER A 28 -18.76 -7.99 31.46
C SER A 28 -18.56 -6.74 32.35
N PRO A 29 -19.56 -6.38 33.16
CA PRO A 29 -19.44 -5.27 34.11
C PRO A 29 -18.33 -5.49 35.15
N GLU A 30 -17.95 -6.74 35.45
CA GLU A 30 -16.81 -7.02 36.35
C GLU A 30 -15.47 -6.65 35.71
N ASP A 31 -15.27 -6.97 34.43
CA ASP A 31 -14.02 -6.67 33.71
C ASP A 31 -13.78 -5.16 33.56
N ARG A 32 -14.86 -4.36 33.47
CA ARG A 32 -14.76 -2.89 33.43
C ARG A 32 -14.29 -2.32 34.76
N ALA A 33 -14.75 -2.86 35.87
CA ALA A 33 -14.33 -2.44 37.20
C ALA A 33 -12.85 -2.74 37.44
N GLU A 34 -12.37 -3.89 36.94
CA GLU A 34 -10.95 -4.26 37.03
C GLU A 34 -10.07 -3.31 36.23
N ILE A 35 -10.44 -2.99 34.99
CA ILE A 35 -9.69 -2.07 34.12
C ILE A 35 -9.58 -0.67 34.75
N ILE A 36 -10.65 -0.16 35.35
CA ILE A 36 -10.63 1.14 36.04
C ILE A 36 -9.67 1.10 37.24
N SER A 37 -9.68 0.01 38.02
CA SER A 37 -8.77 -0.15 39.16
C SER A 37 -7.29 -0.21 38.74
N GLN A 38 -7.00 -0.85 37.60
CA GLN A 38 -5.64 -0.97 37.08
C GLN A 38 -5.13 0.38 36.57
N ILE A 39 -5.99 1.18 35.93
CA ILE A 39 -5.67 2.55 35.51
C ILE A 39 -5.32 3.39 36.74
N GLU A 40 -6.14 3.37 37.79
CA GLU A 40 -5.93 4.18 39.00
C GLU A 40 -4.64 3.80 39.76
N LYS A 41 -4.28 2.51 39.74
CA LYS A 41 -3.01 2.01 40.30
C LYS A 41 -1.79 2.51 39.54
N ILE A 42 -1.88 2.63 38.21
CA ILE A 42 -0.80 3.18 37.36
C ILE A 42 -0.67 4.70 37.53
N THR A 43 -1.78 5.41 37.74
CA THR A 43 -1.74 6.87 37.99
C THR A 43 -1.18 7.22 39.37
N GLN A 44 -1.37 6.38 40.39
CA GLN A 44 -0.79 6.60 41.72
C GLN A 44 0.72 6.33 41.79
N GLN A 45 1.25 5.40 40.99
CA GLN A 45 2.69 5.05 41.03
C GLN A 45 3.63 6.13 40.43
N ASN A 46 3.13 7.07 39.62
CA ASN A 46 3.97 8.04 38.91
C ASN A 46 3.89 9.50 39.42
N ARG A 47 3.30 9.75 40.60
CA ARG A 47 3.14 11.13 41.10
C ARG A 47 4.33 11.59 41.96
N GLN A 48 5.36 12.14 41.33
CA GLN A 48 6.38 12.93 42.03
C GLN A 48 5.80 14.27 42.53
N ARG A 49 5.89 14.54 43.83
CA ARG A 49 5.46 15.79 44.48
C ARG A 49 6.64 16.76 44.51
N PHE A 50 6.50 17.94 43.90
CA PHE A 50 7.45 19.04 44.06
C PHE A 50 6.96 19.96 45.19
N ASP A 51 7.76 20.07 46.26
CA ASP A 51 7.50 20.93 47.41
C ASP A 51 7.94 22.38 47.14
N THR A 52 7.13 23.35 47.58
CA THR A 52 7.22 24.78 47.18
C THR A 52 8.03 25.62 48.18
N SER A 53 8.91 24.98 48.96
CA SER A 53 9.64 25.61 50.06
C SER A 53 11.11 25.94 49.74
N SER A 54 11.61 25.63 48.54
CA SER A 54 13.04 25.74 48.18
C SER A 54 13.49 27.04 47.50
N PHE A 55 12.60 27.99 47.22
CA PHE A 55 12.92 29.16 46.36
C PHE A 55 12.71 30.52 47.04
N LEU A 56 13.31 30.73 48.22
CA LEU A 56 13.41 32.06 48.82
C LEU A 56 14.89 32.48 48.92
N VAL A 57 15.39 33.12 47.86
CA VAL A 57 16.69 33.81 47.87
C VAL A 57 16.44 35.31 48.08
N LYS A 58 16.97 35.84 49.19
CA LYS A 58 16.89 37.26 49.57
C LYS A 58 18.13 37.98 49.06
N ALA A 59 18.00 38.83 48.04
CA ALA A 59 19.15 39.56 47.45
C ALA A 59 19.40 40.91 48.16
N GLN A 60 20.66 41.21 48.43
CA GLN A 60 21.10 42.18 49.44
C GLN A 60 21.52 43.57 48.90
N LYS A 61 21.37 43.90 47.61
CA LYS A 61 21.61 45.26 47.09
C LYS A 61 20.67 45.63 45.93
N GLN A 62 19.92 46.72 46.09
CA GLN A 62 19.07 47.31 45.05
C GLN A 62 19.87 48.33 44.24
N GLY A 63 20.17 48.01 42.99
CA GLY A 63 20.74 48.96 42.02
C GLY A 63 19.83 49.06 40.81
N PHE A 64 19.26 50.25 40.56
CA PHE A 64 18.29 50.54 39.49
C PHE A 64 18.83 50.31 38.07
N VAL A 65 20.15 50.23 37.90
CA VAL A 65 20.82 50.16 36.59
C VAL A 65 20.66 48.78 35.91
N PHE A 66 20.64 47.68 36.67
CA PHE A 66 20.56 46.33 36.10
C PHE A 66 19.25 46.04 35.34
N PRO A 67 18.04 46.33 35.87
CA PRO A 67 16.81 46.10 35.11
C PRO A 67 16.69 47.01 33.87
N LEU A 68 17.32 48.19 33.89
CA LEU A 68 17.25 49.13 32.76
C LEU A 68 18.13 48.67 31.59
N VAL A 69 19.32 48.12 31.88
CA VAL A 69 20.17 47.48 30.86
C VAL A 69 19.50 46.23 30.29
N VAL A 70 18.88 45.40 31.12
CA VAL A 70 18.15 44.21 30.67
C VAL A 70 16.98 44.59 29.77
N ASN A 71 16.20 45.61 30.13
CA ASN A 71 15.09 46.07 29.29
C ASN A 71 15.58 46.69 27.97
N MET A 72 16.68 47.45 27.97
CA MET A 72 17.30 47.95 26.73
C MET A 72 17.81 46.80 25.85
N LEU A 73 18.34 45.74 26.44
CA LEU A 73 18.83 44.56 25.70
C LEU A 73 17.66 43.74 25.13
N ILE A 74 16.53 43.64 25.85
CA ILE A 74 15.29 43.03 25.37
C ILE A 74 14.68 43.85 24.23
N ILE A 75 14.61 45.18 24.36
CA ILE A 75 14.11 46.06 23.29
C ILE A 75 15.04 45.99 22.06
N GLY A 76 16.35 45.99 22.29
CA GLY A 76 17.35 45.86 21.23
C GLY A 76 17.24 44.53 20.49
N THR A 77 17.19 43.41 21.21
CA THR A 77 17.03 42.07 20.60
C THR A 77 15.67 41.89 19.92
N THR A 78 14.62 42.48 20.46
CA THR A 78 13.29 42.46 19.83
C THR A 78 13.26 43.31 18.56
N ALA A 79 13.86 44.50 18.57
CA ALA A 79 13.95 45.36 17.40
C ALA A 79 14.86 44.76 16.31
N PHE A 80 15.98 44.15 16.69
CA PHE A 80 16.86 43.43 15.77
C PHE A 80 16.21 42.15 15.23
N GLY A 81 15.45 41.43 16.06
CA GLY A 81 14.65 40.27 15.65
C GLY A 81 13.54 40.66 14.68
N LEU A 82 12.84 41.76 14.92
CA LEU A 82 11.81 42.29 14.02
C LEU A 82 12.40 42.85 12.73
N TYR A 83 13.57 43.51 12.78
CA TYR A 83 14.27 43.99 11.59
C TYR A 83 14.84 42.82 10.75
N GLY A 84 15.41 41.81 11.41
CA GLY A 84 15.86 40.57 10.76
C GLY A 84 14.71 39.81 10.12
N LEU A 85 13.56 39.69 10.80
CA LEU A 85 12.35 39.11 10.22
C LEU A 85 11.85 39.96 9.04
N ASN A 86 11.82 41.28 9.15
CA ASN A 86 11.37 42.16 8.07
C ASN A 86 12.28 42.03 6.82
N MET A 87 13.60 41.95 6.99
CA MET A 87 14.54 41.78 5.88
C MET A 87 14.44 40.38 5.24
N LEU A 88 14.20 39.34 6.04
CA LEU A 88 14.02 37.96 5.58
C LEU A 88 12.66 37.74 4.91
N PHE A 89 11.63 38.49 5.30
CA PHE A 89 10.32 38.49 4.65
C PHE A 89 10.26 39.40 3.42
N SER A 90 10.97 40.53 3.40
CA SER A 90 11.00 41.44 2.24
C SER A 90 11.69 40.83 1.01
N GLN A 91 12.71 39.98 1.23
CA GLN A 91 13.34 39.21 0.14
C GLN A 91 12.50 38.01 -0.34
N ARG A 92 11.51 37.56 0.44
CA ARG A 92 10.60 36.46 0.05
C ARG A 92 9.26 36.94 -0.50
N THR A 93 8.83 38.18 -0.25
CA THR A 93 7.53 38.68 -0.70
C THR A 93 7.42 38.96 -2.20
N THR A 94 8.54 39.05 -2.94
CA THR A 94 8.52 39.10 -4.41
C THR A 94 8.50 37.71 -5.07
N GLU A 95 8.68 36.63 -4.30
CA GLU A 95 8.63 35.23 -4.78
C GLU A 95 7.32 34.53 -4.37
N ILE A 96 6.61 35.06 -3.37
CA ILE A 96 5.37 34.50 -2.81
C ILE A 96 4.13 34.78 -3.68
N GLN A 97 4.21 35.67 -4.69
CA GLN A 97 3.12 35.85 -5.68
C GLN A 97 3.26 35.01 -6.95
N GLN A 98 4.34 34.24 -7.11
CA GLN A 98 4.49 33.28 -8.23
C GLN A 98 4.57 31.82 -7.79
N THR A 99 4.70 31.55 -6.49
CA THR A 99 4.73 30.18 -5.98
C THR A 99 3.37 29.79 -5.44
N GLY A 100 2.47 29.43 -6.35
CA GLY A 100 1.33 28.60 -5.99
C GLY A 100 1.87 27.37 -5.26
N THR A 101 1.44 27.19 -4.00
CA THR A 101 1.59 25.98 -3.18
C THR A 101 2.47 24.90 -3.83
N VAL A 102 3.79 25.02 -3.68
CA VAL A 102 4.67 23.86 -3.83
C VAL A 102 4.42 23.03 -2.58
N LEU A 103 3.30 22.31 -2.59
CA LEU A 103 3.30 20.98 -2.02
C LEU A 103 4.54 20.31 -2.62
N SER A 104 5.43 19.84 -1.75
CA SER A 104 6.44 18.85 -2.07
C SER A 104 5.74 17.61 -2.61
N SER A 105 5.23 17.67 -3.84
CA SER A 105 4.52 16.59 -4.50
C SER A 105 5.55 15.53 -4.84
N ALA A 106 5.13 14.26 -4.79
CA ALA A 106 5.96 13.14 -5.22
C ALA A 106 6.52 13.36 -6.64
N GLU A 107 5.82 14.11 -7.48
CA GLU A 107 6.18 14.43 -8.86
C GLU A 107 7.32 15.46 -8.94
N GLY A 108 7.39 16.46 -8.04
CA GLY A 108 8.54 17.36 -7.95
C GLY A 108 9.82 16.65 -7.48
N LYS A 109 9.68 15.72 -6.54
CA LYS A 109 10.78 14.82 -6.12
C LYS A 109 11.19 13.88 -7.25
N LEU A 110 10.24 13.39 -8.05
CA LEU A 110 10.50 12.53 -9.20
C LEU A 110 11.32 13.26 -10.28
N ILE A 111 10.99 14.52 -10.59
CA ILE A 111 11.80 15.34 -11.53
C ILE A 111 13.24 15.49 -11.02
N GLN A 112 13.41 15.73 -9.71
CA GLN A 112 14.74 15.84 -9.11
C GLN A 112 15.51 14.52 -9.14
N GLU A 113 14.83 13.39 -8.91
CA GLU A 113 15.46 12.07 -8.97
C GLU A 113 15.82 11.68 -10.40
N ILE A 114 14.96 11.97 -11.39
CA ILE A 114 15.28 11.75 -12.82
C ILE A 114 16.51 12.57 -13.23
N LYS A 115 16.59 13.82 -12.79
CA LYS A 115 17.76 14.66 -13.05
C LYS A 115 19.02 14.07 -12.43
N LYS A 116 18.94 13.60 -11.17
CA LYS A 116 20.06 12.98 -10.47
C LYS A 116 20.47 11.64 -11.08
N GLU A 117 19.52 10.84 -11.53
CA GLU A 117 19.76 9.58 -12.24
C GLU A 117 20.47 9.85 -13.57
N ALA A 118 19.97 10.81 -14.36
CA ALA A 118 20.60 11.22 -15.61
C ALA A 118 22.01 11.77 -15.38
N GLU A 119 22.22 12.62 -14.37
CA GLU A 119 23.55 13.12 -13.98
C GLU A 119 24.50 11.98 -13.60
N GLY A 120 24.01 10.98 -12.86
CA GLY A 120 24.80 9.79 -12.49
C GLY A 120 25.18 8.92 -13.69
N GLN A 121 24.25 8.70 -14.63
CA GLN A 121 24.52 7.95 -15.85
C GLN A 121 25.48 8.71 -16.77
N LEU A 122 25.31 10.02 -16.91
CA LEU A 122 26.21 10.89 -17.69
C LEU A 122 27.62 10.88 -17.09
N ALA A 123 27.76 10.98 -15.77
CA ALA A 123 29.07 10.92 -15.11
C ALA A 123 29.79 9.58 -15.37
N ARG A 124 29.05 8.46 -15.35
CA ARG A 124 29.62 7.13 -15.70
C ARG A 124 30.07 7.08 -17.16
N LYS A 125 29.26 7.58 -18.09
CA LYS A 125 29.60 7.61 -19.52
C LYS A 125 30.78 8.54 -19.81
N ASP A 126 30.85 9.69 -19.15
CA ASP A 126 31.99 10.61 -19.26
C ASP A 126 33.27 9.96 -18.71
N GLN A 127 33.18 9.16 -17.63
CA GLN A 127 34.31 8.39 -17.10
C GLN A 127 34.77 7.29 -18.09
N GLU A 128 33.84 6.53 -18.68
CA GLU A 128 34.15 5.53 -19.73
C GLU A 128 34.81 6.17 -20.96
N ILE A 129 34.29 7.31 -21.43
CA ILE A 129 34.88 8.08 -22.53
C ILE A 129 36.30 8.53 -22.17
N SER A 130 36.50 9.07 -20.97
CA SER A 130 37.83 9.48 -20.49
C SER A 130 38.80 8.31 -20.41
N GLU A 131 38.33 7.12 -20.03
CA GLU A 131 39.15 5.91 -19.98
C GLU A 131 39.60 5.48 -21.39
N PHE A 132 38.68 5.46 -22.36
CA PHE A 132 39.04 5.15 -23.75
C PHE A 132 39.95 6.22 -24.37
N GLN A 133 39.77 7.49 -24.05
CA GLN A 133 40.67 8.56 -24.47
C GLN A 133 42.07 8.39 -23.87
N ALA A 134 42.18 8.02 -22.58
CA ALA A 134 43.45 7.74 -21.94
C ALA A 134 44.15 6.52 -22.54
N ARG A 135 43.40 5.45 -22.84
CA ARG A 135 43.90 4.26 -23.54
C ARG A 135 44.38 4.59 -24.95
N LEU A 136 43.66 5.45 -25.67
CA LEU A 136 44.07 5.91 -27.00
C LEU A 136 45.39 6.70 -26.94
N ALA A 137 45.54 7.62 -25.96
CA ALA A 137 46.78 8.37 -25.77
C ALA A 137 47.96 7.46 -25.33
N GLN A 138 47.70 6.44 -24.52
CA GLN A 138 48.71 5.42 -24.17
C GLN A 138 49.11 4.58 -25.39
N LEU A 139 48.14 4.23 -26.24
CA LEU A 139 48.36 3.49 -27.49
C LEU A 139 49.26 4.28 -28.44
N GLU A 140 49.03 5.59 -28.57
CA GLU A 140 49.87 6.49 -29.38
C GLU A 140 51.31 6.58 -28.82
N LYS A 141 51.47 6.66 -27.49
CA LYS A 141 52.79 6.59 -26.85
C LYS A 141 53.48 5.24 -27.07
N ALA A 142 52.74 4.14 -26.97
CA ALA A 142 53.25 2.80 -27.21
C ALA A 142 53.74 2.64 -28.65
N GLN A 143 52.98 3.16 -29.64
CA GLN A 143 53.39 3.18 -31.04
C GLN A 143 54.70 3.95 -31.25
N ALA A 144 54.85 5.12 -30.63
CA ALA A 144 56.09 5.91 -30.71
C ALA A 144 57.29 5.17 -30.06
N SER A 145 57.08 4.56 -28.88
CA SER A 145 58.12 3.80 -28.19
C SER A 145 58.55 2.56 -28.97
N LEU A 146 57.62 1.90 -29.66
CA LEU A 146 57.88 0.73 -30.45
C LEU A 146 58.91 1.03 -31.56
N ILE A 147 58.72 2.14 -32.28
CA ILE A 147 59.66 2.57 -33.34
C ILE A 147 61.07 2.74 -32.75
N SER A 148 61.20 3.41 -31.61
CA SER A 148 62.51 3.58 -30.96
C SER A 148 63.14 2.25 -30.51
N THR A 149 62.34 1.30 -29.99
CA THR A 149 62.86 -0.02 -29.60
C THR A 149 63.30 -0.88 -30.78
N TYR A 150 62.68 -0.70 -31.96
CA TYR A 150 63.12 -1.37 -33.19
C TYR A 150 64.50 -0.89 -33.64
N GLU A 151 64.70 0.43 -33.66
CA GLU A 151 66.00 1.04 -34.01
C GLU A 151 67.10 0.61 -33.04
N GLU A 152 66.79 0.57 -31.75
CA GLU A 152 67.74 0.15 -30.72
C GLU A 152 68.14 -1.33 -30.85
N ARG A 153 67.17 -2.24 -31.03
CA ARG A 153 67.44 -3.67 -31.23
C ARG A 153 68.28 -3.94 -32.47
N LEU A 154 68.02 -3.19 -33.54
CA LEU A 154 68.79 -3.29 -34.77
C LEU A 154 70.24 -2.83 -34.53
N ALA A 155 70.43 -1.68 -33.88
CA ALA A 155 71.75 -1.15 -33.55
C ALA A 155 72.55 -2.09 -32.62
N GLN A 156 71.88 -2.67 -31.61
CA GLN A 156 72.50 -3.65 -30.71
C GLN A 156 72.96 -4.90 -31.47
N LYS A 157 72.14 -5.43 -32.38
CA LYS A 157 72.51 -6.60 -33.19
C LYS A 157 73.63 -6.31 -34.18
N GLU A 158 73.62 -5.13 -34.81
CA GLU A 158 74.72 -4.69 -35.67
C GLU A 158 76.03 -4.55 -34.88
N ALA A 159 75.98 -4.06 -33.63
CA ALA A 159 77.15 -3.99 -32.75
C ALA A 159 77.66 -5.37 -32.31
N GLU A 160 76.75 -6.27 -31.91
CA GLU A 160 77.09 -7.66 -31.55
C GLU A 160 77.82 -8.39 -32.69
N PHE A 161 77.33 -8.26 -33.93
CA PHE A 161 77.98 -8.89 -35.08
C PHE A 161 79.33 -8.26 -35.41
N ARG A 162 79.49 -6.94 -35.25
CA ARG A 162 80.81 -6.29 -35.39
C ARG A 162 81.83 -6.80 -34.38
N GLU A 163 81.40 -7.04 -33.14
CA GLU A 163 82.29 -7.64 -32.13
C GLU A 163 82.61 -9.11 -32.43
N GLN A 164 81.65 -9.89 -32.92
CA GLN A 164 81.89 -11.27 -33.34
C GLN A 164 82.89 -11.35 -34.49
N ILE A 165 82.77 -10.49 -35.51
CA ILE A 165 83.74 -10.41 -36.61
C ILE A 165 85.15 -10.16 -36.07
N LYS A 166 85.33 -9.18 -35.17
CA LYS A 166 86.65 -8.89 -34.57
C LYS A 166 87.23 -10.10 -33.85
N LYS A 167 86.42 -10.79 -33.03
CA LYS A 167 86.84 -12.00 -32.30
C LYS A 167 87.23 -13.13 -33.25
N GLU A 168 86.43 -13.39 -34.29
CA GLU A 168 86.72 -14.45 -35.27
C GLU A 168 87.98 -14.14 -36.10
N VAL A 169 88.20 -12.87 -36.46
CA VAL A 169 89.41 -12.43 -37.19
C VAL A 169 90.67 -12.54 -36.31
N GLU A 170 90.59 -12.18 -35.02
CA GLU A 170 91.72 -12.32 -34.08
C GLU A 170 92.07 -13.80 -33.84
N GLN A 171 91.07 -14.67 -33.68
CA GLN A 171 91.28 -16.11 -33.54
C GLN A 171 91.93 -16.74 -34.79
N GLU A 172 91.49 -16.33 -35.99
CA GLU A 172 92.10 -16.82 -37.23
C GLU A 172 93.52 -16.28 -37.41
N ARG A 173 93.81 -15.05 -36.98
CA ARG A 173 95.18 -14.50 -36.94
C ARG A 173 96.10 -15.36 -36.07
N GLU A 174 95.67 -15.71 -34.85
CA GLU A 174 96.44 -16.57 -33.95
C GLU A 174 96.66 -17.97 -34.53
N ARG A 175 95.66 -18.53 -35.21
CA ARG A 175 95.77 -19.84 -35.86
C ARG A 175 96.78 -19.82 -37.00
N LEU A 176 96.78 -18.78 -37.83
CA LEU A 176 97.70 -18.62 -38.95
C LEU A 176 99.15 -18.36 -38.47
N LEU A 177 99.33 -17.64 -37.35
CA LEU A 177 100.64 -17.47 -36.70
C LEU A 177 101.21 -18.80 -36.19
N LYS A 178 100.37 -19.67 -35.59
CA LYS A 178 100.78 -21.01 -35.13
C LYS A 178 101.18 -21.96 -36.27
N GLN A 179 100.76 -21.68 -37.51
CA GLN A 179 101.07 -22.49 -38.69
C GLN A 179 102.39 -22.10 -39.39
N GLY A 180 103.11 -21.07 -38.88
CA GLY A 180 104.44 -20.70 -39.38
C GLY A 180 104.46 -20.02 -40.76
N LEU A 181 103.33 -19.44 -41.18
CA LEU A 181 103.19 -18.75 -42.47
C LEU A 181 103.90 -17.38 -42.45
N SER A 182 104.37 -16.92 -43.60
CA SER A 182 104.96 -15.57 -43.73
C SER A 182 103.89 -14.47 -43.55
N GLU A 183 104.28 -13.35 -42.94
CA GLU A 183 103.39 -12.23 -42.60
C GLU A 183 102.55 -11.73 -43.79
N ALA A 184 103.11 -11.71 -45.00
CA ALA A 184 102.41 -11.28 -46.21
C ALA A 184 101.25 -12.22 -46.61
N ILE A 185 101.44 -13.54 -46.47
CA ILE A 185 100.42 -14.54 -46.79
C ILE A 185 99.32 -14.55 -45.72
N ILE A 186 99.69 -14.34 -44.44
CA ILE A 186 98.73 -14.21 -43.34
C ILE A 186 97.77 -13.05 -43.59
N GLN A 187 98.30 -11.88 -43.99
CA GLN A 187 97.46 -10.71 -44.25
C GLN A 187 96.51 -10.89 -45.43
N GLU A 188 96.92 -11.54 -46.51
CA GLU A 188 96.03 -11.80 -47.66
C GLU A 188 94.90 -12.77 -47.28
N ARG A 189 95.22 -13.83 -46.53
CA ARG A 189 94.23 -14.81 -46.08
C ARG A 189 93.28 -14.24 -45.04
N LEU A 190 93.78 -13.38 -44.14
CA LEU A 190 92.97 -12.67 -43.16
C LEU A 190 92.00 -11.69 -43.84
N LYS A 191 92.43 -10.95 -44.87
CA LYS A 191 91.54 -10.06 -45.64
C LYS A 191 90.44 -10.82 -46.39
N LYS A 192 90.76 -11.97 -46.98
CA LYS A 192 89.77 -12.83 -47.64
C LYS A 192 88.77 -13.39 -46.62
N PHE A 193 89.26 -13.87 -45.47
CA PHE A 193 88.42 -14.38 -44.39
C PHE A 193 87.52 -13.29 -43.79
N GLU A 194 88.07 -12.10 -43.52
CA GLU A 194 87.32 -10.94 -43.04
C GLU A 194 86.22 -10.54 -44.05
N ALA A 195 86.54 -10.50 -45.35
CA ALA A 195 85.55 -10.20 -46.39
C ALA A 195 84.42 -11.26 -46.46
N GLU A 196 84.75 -12.55 -46.35
CA GLU A 196 83.77 -13.64 -46.32
C GLU A 196 82.88 -13.57 -45.06
N ARG A 197 83.45 -13.26 -43.89
CA ARG A 197 82.70 -13.11 -42.64
C ARG A 197 81.83 -11.86 -42.63
N ILE A 198 82.34 -10.73 -43.12
CA ILE A 198 81.53 -9.52 -43.32
C ILE A 198 80.33 -9.84 -44.22
N ALA A 199 80.53 -10.53 -45.34
CA ALA A 199 79.43 -10.89 -46.24
C ALA A 199 78.42 -11.86 -45.59
N PHE A 200 78.89 -12.81 -44.77
CA PHE A 200 78.03 -13.74 -44.04
C PHE A 200 77.15 -13.02 -42.98
N TYR A 201 77.75 -12.19 -42.14
CA TYR A 201 77.02 -11.43 -41.11
C TYR A 201 76.14 -10.35 -41.72
N GLN A 202 76.52 -9.75 -42.84
CA GLN A 202 75.66 -8.81 -43.56
C GLN A 202 74.36 -9.47 -44.03
N LYS A 203 74.43 -10.71 -44.54
CA LYS A 203 73.22 -11.49 -44.88
C LYS A 203 72.35 -11.76 -43.66
N GLN A 204 72.95 -12.10 -42.51
CA GLN A 204 72.19 -12.30 -41.27
C GLN A 204 71.54 -11.00 -40.77
N ILE A 205 72.21 -9.85 -40.89
CA ILE A 205 71.63 -8.54 -40.59
C ILE A 205 70.45 -8.23 -41.50
N ASP A 206 70.56 -8.51 -42.80
CA ASP A 206 69.48 -8.27 -43.76
C ASP A 206 68.27 -9.19 -43.51
N GLU A 207 68.49 -10.46 -43.14
CA GLU A 207 67.44 -11.37 -42.71
C GLU A 207 66.78 -10.91 -41.41
N PHE A 208 67.56 -10.46 -40.42
CA PHE A 208 67.05 -9.92 -39.17
C PHE A 208 66.26 -8.62 -39.38
N LYS A 209 66.72 -7.74 -40.28
CA LYS A 209 65.98 -6.53 -40.71
C LYS A 209 64.62 -6.90 -41.29
N LYS A 210 64.56 -7.90 -42.19
CA LYS A 210 63.29 -8.37 -42.76
C LYS A 210 62.35 -8.94 -41.70
N GLN A 211 62.86 -9.71 -40.75
CA GLN A 211 62.04 -10.26 -39.65
C GLN A 211 61.49 -9.15 -38.76
N LEU A 212 62.33 -8.20 -38.33
CA LEU A 212 61.89 -7.04 -37.55
C LEU A 212 60.89 -6.15 -38.31
N GLU A 213 61.07 -5.97 -39.62
CA GLU A 213 60.14 -5.19 -40.44
C GLU A 213 58.77 -5.86 -40.56
N GLN A 214 58.73 -7.19 -40.70
CA GLN A 214 57.48 -7.95 -40.67
C GLN A 214 56.78 -7.84 -39.31
N GLU A 215 57.52 -7.96 -38.20
CA GLU A 215 56.97 -7.74 -36.86
C GLU A 215 56.44 -6.32 -36.69
N ARG A 216 57.17 -5.31 -37.21
CA ARG A 216 56.76 -3.90 -37.17
C ARG A 216 55.44 -3.69 -37.92
N LEU A 217 55.31 -4.24 -39.13
CA LEU A 217 54.09 -4.14 -39.92
C LEU A 217 52.91 -4.86 -39.27
N ALA A 218 53.14 -6.03 -38.67
CA ALA A 218 52.12 -6.77 -37.93
C ALA A 218 51.65 -6.00 -36.68
N ALA A 219 52.59 -5.39 -35.95
CA ALA A 219 52.29 -4.54 -34.82
C ALA A 219 51.55 -3.25 -35.26
N GLU A 220 52.01 -2.55 -36.30
CA GLU A 220 51.34 -1.37 -36.83
C GLU A 220 49.89 -1.66 -37.25
N ALA A 221 49.66 -2.80 -37.90
CA ALA A 221 48.30 -3.23 -38.26
C ALA A 221 47.42 -3.49 -37.03
N SER A 222 47.97 -4.03 -35.93
CA SER A 222 47.20 -4.23 -34.68
C SER A 222 46.90 -2.89 -34.01
N TYR A 223 47.84 -1.95 -33.97
CA TYR A 223 47.60 -0.59 -33.45
C TYR A 223 46.50 0.14 -34.21
N VAL A 224 46.48 0.06 -35.55
CA VAL A 224 45.42 0.69 -36.36
C VAL A 224 44.05 0.07 -36.06
N LYS A 225 43.98 -1.26 -35.85
CA LYS A 225 42.75 -1.93 -35.45
C LYS A 225 42.27 -1.46 -34.07
N LEU A 226 43.15 -1.48 -33.06
CA LEU A 226 42.82 -1.02 -31.70
C LEU A 226 42.40 0.46 -31.68
N ARG A 227 43.09 1.32 -32.43
CA ARG A 227 42.74 2.73 -32.56
C ARG A 227 41.35 2.91 -33.14
N ARG A 228 41.00 2.14 -34.18
CA ARG A 228 39.66 2.16 -34.79
C ARG A 228 38.60 1.71 -33.79
N GLU A 229 38.83 0.61 -33.07
CA GLU A 229 37.93 0.10 -32.04
C GLU A 229 37.68 1.13 -30.94
N TYR A 230 38.74 1.73 -30.38
CA TYR A 230 38.59 2.77 -29.36
C TYR A 230 37.90 4.02 -29.90
N SER A 231 38.20 4.45 -31.12
CA SER A 231 37.50 5.60 -31.74
C SER A 231 36.01 5.34 -31.96
N ASN A 232 35.65 4.11 -32.37
CA ASN A 232 34.27 3.70 -32.54
C ASN A 232 33.55 3.65 -31.19
N ASN A 233 34.19 3.09 -30.16
CA ASN A 233 33.63 3.04 -28.81
C ASN A 233 33.38 4.44 -28.25
N ILE A 234 34.31 5.38 -28.45
CA ILE A 234 34.12 6.79 -28.07
C ILE A 234 32.94 7.41 -28.83
N ALA A 235 32.79 7.15 -30.13
CA ALA A 235 31.66 7.67 -30.91
C ALA A 235 30.32 7.10 -30.42
N THR A 236 30.25 5.80 -30.15
CA THR A 236 29.05 5.13 -29.60
C THR A 236 28.70 5.70 -28.22
N LEU A 237 29.67 5.82 -27.32
CA LEU A 237 29.44 6.38 -25.98
C LEU A 237 28.99 7.85 -26.04
N ASN A 238 29.47 8.64 -27.00
CA ASN A 238 28.98 10.00 -27.22
C ASN A 238 27.54 10.04 -27.74
N ALA A 239 27.16 9.11 -28.63
CA ALA A 239 25.78 8.99 -29.10
C ALA A 239 24.83 8.57 -27.96
N GLU A 240 25.23 7.59 -27.14
CA GLU A 240 24.49 7.18 -25.94
C GLU A 240 24.32 8.35 -24.95
N ARG A 241 25.38 9.13 -24.73
CA ARG A 241 25.35 10.34 -23.90
C ARG A 241 24.31 11.36 -24.40
N GLN A 242 24.24 11.59 -25.72
CA GLN A 242 23.24 12.47 -26.31
C GLN A 242 21.81 11.92 -26.13
N GLN A 243 21.62 10.61 -26.32
CA GLN A 243 20.33 9.97 -26.11
C GLN A 243 19.84 10.09 -24.66
N ILE A 244 20.73 9.88 -23.67
CA ILE A 244 20.39 10.05 -22.24
C ILE A 244 19.93 11.49 -21.95
N LEU A 245 20.59 12.50 -22.53
CA LEU A 245 20.20 13.91 -22.36
C LEU A 245 18.84 14.22 -22.98
N GLU A 246 18.58 13.72 -24.19
CA GLU A 246 17.30 13.92 -24.86
C GLU A 246 16.16 13.20 -24.14
N GLU A 247 16.38 11.96 -23.71
CA GLU A 247 15.41 11.17 -22.97
C GLU A 247 15.07 11.81 -21.62
N ALA A 248 16.09 12.25 -20.86
CA ALA A 248 15.87 12.95 -19.60
C ALA A 248 15.03 14.23 -19.80
N ARG A 249 15.33 14.99 -20.87
CA ARG A 249 14.58 16.21 -21.22
C ARG A 249 13.14 15.90 -21.62
N GLN A 250 12.90 14.85 -22.42
CA GLN A 250 11.56 14.43 -22.83
C GLN A 250 10.73 13.98 -21.62
N ARG A 251 11.30 13.16 -20.74
CA ARG A 251 10.63 12.70 -19.51
C ARG A 251 10.29 13.88 -18.58
N GLU A 252 11.20 14.85 -18.42
CA GLU A 252 10.94 16.05 -17.64
C GLU A 252 9.78 16.87 -18.24
N GLN A 253 9.75 17.07 -19.55
CA GLN A 253 8.67 17.80 -20.23
C GLN A 253 7.31 17.09 -20.10
N GLN A 254 7.29 15.76 -20.23
CA GLN A 254 6.08 14.95 -20.04
C GLN A 254 5.56 15.02 -18.61
N LEU A 255 6.45 15.01 -17.61
CA LEU A 255 6.05 15.17 -16.21
C LEU A 255 5.51 16.57 -15.93
N ARG A 256 6.15 17.61 -16.46
CA ARG A 256 5.67 18.99 -16.34
C ARG A 256 4.29 19.18 -16.96
N SER A 257 4.04 18.60 -18.13
CA SER A 257 2.72 18.71 -18.78
C SER A 257 1.65 17.92 -18.01
N SER A 258 1.98 16.74 -17.48
CA SER A 258 1.06 15.95 -16.64
C SER A 258 0.71 16.67 -15.33
N LEU A 259 1.70 17.31 -14.70
CA LEU A 259 1.53 18.14 -13.50
C LEU A 259 0.56 19.30 -13.76
N GLU A 260 0.75 20.01 -14.88
CA GLU A 260 -0.11 21.13 -15.26
C GLU A 260 -1.56 20.68 -15.49
N GLN A 261 -1.76 19.55 -16.17
CA GLN A 261 -3.09 18.96 -16.38
C GLN A 261 -3.76 18.58 -15.05
N LYS A 262 -3.03 17.92 -14.14
CA LYS A 262 -3.55 17.58 -12.80
C LYS A 262 -3.90 18.82 -11.99
N ASN A 263 -3.09 19.87 -12.04
CA ASN A 263 -3.38 21.13 -11.34
C ASN A 263 -4.66 21.79 -11.87
N GLN A 264 -4.86 21.78 -13.20
CA GLN A 264 -6.10 22.29 -13.79
C GLN A 264 -7.32 21.47 -13.37
N GLU A 265 -7.19 20.14 -13.32
CA GLU A 265 -8.26 19.26 -12.86
C GLU A 265 -8.61 19.51 -11.37
N LEU A 266 -7.59 19.61 -10.50
CA LEU A 266 -7.77 19.92 -9.08
C LEU A 266 -8.40 21.31 -8.87
N ALA A 267 -8.00 22.32 -9.63
CA ALA A 267 -8.62 23.64 -9.58
C ALA A 267 -10.11 23.58 -10.00
N SER A 268 -10.42 22.82 -11.05
CA SER A 268 -11.80 22.64 -11.52
C SER A 268 -12.68 21.89 -10.51
N THR A 269 -12.14 20.88 -9.83
CA THR A 269 -12.86 20.12 -8.80
C THR A 269 -13.07 20.95 -7.55
N ALA A 270 -12.07 21.71 -7.09
CA ALA A 270 -12.22 22.66 -5.99
C ALA A 270 -13.29 23.73 -6.27
N ALA A 271 -13.36 24.25 -7.50
CA ALA A 271 -14.41 25.18 -7.92
C ALA A 271 -15.80 24.53 -7.87
N ARG A 272 -15.95 23.27 -8.32
CA ARG A 272 -17.23 22.54 -8.22
C ARG A 272 -17.65 22.25 -6.78
N VAL A 273 -16.71 21.87 -5.92
CA VAL A 273 -16.99 21.59 -4.50
C VAL A 273 -17.40 22.86 -3.76
N SER A 274 -16.76 24.00 -4.02
CA SER A 274 -17.19 25.27 -3.43
C SER A 274 -18.58 25.70 -3.91
N ALA A 275 -18.89 25.52 -5.19
CA ALA A 275 -20.22 25.80 -5.72
C ALA A 275 -21.32 24.90 -5.09
N SER A 276 -21.07 23.60 -4.97
CA SER A 276 -22.04 22.68 -4.35
C SER A 276 -22.23 22.94 -2.85
N LEU A 277 -21.18 23.37 -2.14
CA LEU A 277 -21.26 23.75 -0.74
C LEU A 277 -22.11 25.02 -0.56
N GLU A 278 -21.99 26.00 -1.44
CA GLU A 278 -22.83 27.19 -1.43
C GLU A 278 -24.30 26.88 -1.78
N GLU A 279 -24.57 25.95 -2.71
CA GLU A 279 -25.93 25.47 -2.98
C GLU A 279 -26.52 24.73 -1.76
N ALA A 280 -25.75 23.85 -1.12
CA ALA A 280 -26.19 23.13 0.07
C ALA A 280 -26.51 24.07 1.24
N LYS A 281 -25.70 25.13 1.45
CA LYS A 281 -25.98 26.17 2.44
C LYS A 281 -27.29 26.90 2.17
N LYS A 282 -27.56 27.25 0.90
CA LYS A 282 -28.82 27.91 0.51
C LYS A 282 -30.03 27.02 0.76
N GLU A 283 -29.94 25.74 0.43
CA GLU A 283 -31.03 24.78 0.65
C GLU A 283 -31.27 24.55 2.15
N LEU A 284 -30.21 24.47 2.95
CA LEU A 284 -30.33 24.35 4.41
C LEU A 284 -31.03 25.58 5.01
N ALA A 285 -30.64 26.79 4.60
CA ALA A 285 -31.28 28.02 5.04
C ALA A 285 -32.78 28.05 4.69
N ARG A 286 -33.14 27.56 3.49
CA ARG A 286 -34.53 27.45 3.04
C ARG A 286 -35.34 26.48 3.89
N ILE A 287 -34.77 25.32 4.23
CA ILE A 287 -35.41 24.32 5.10
C ILE A 287 -35.60 24.86 6.51
N ASP A 288 -34.60 25.56 7.06
CA ASP A 288 -34.68 26.17 8.39
C ASP A 288 -35.79 27.24 8.47
N GLU A 289 -35.95 28.06 7.42
CA GLU A 289 -37.02 29.05 7.34
C GLU A 289 -38.40 28.39 7.30
N GLN A 290 -38.56 27.32 6.51
CA GLN A 290 -39.81 26.53 6.48
C GLN A 290 -40.13 25.92 7.85
N ARG A 291 -39.12 25.41 8.57
CA ARG A 291 -39.30 24.84 9.92
C ARG A 291 -39.74 25.90 10.94
N ARG A 292 -39.16 27.10 10.89
CA ARG A 292 -39.55 28.22 11.79
C ARG A 292 -41.00 28.67 11.54
N PHE A 293 -41.40 28.75 10.27
CA PHE A 293 -42.76 29.07 9.90
C PHE A 293 -43.75 28.00 10.40
N ALA A 294 -43.40 26.72 10.26
CA ALA A 294 -44.22 25.61 10.77
C ALA A 294 -44.36 25.63 12.29
N ALA A 295 -43.27 25.83 13.03
CA ALA A 295 -43.31 25.91 14.49
C ALA A 295 -44.23 27.05 15.00
N THR A 296 -44.13 28.22 14.38
CA THR A 296 -44.97 29.38 14.75
C THR A 296 -46.47 29.11 14.51
N ALA A 297 -46.81 28.47 13.39
CA ALA A 297 -48.19 28.09 13.09
C ALA A 297 -48.72 27.03 14.08
N GLU A 298 -47.89 26.07 14.46
CA GLU A 298 -48.24 25.03 15.43
C GLU A 298 -48.49 25.62 16.83
N ASP A 299 -47.64 26.55 17.29
CA ASP A 299 -47.81 27.25 18.57
C ASP A 299 -49.13 28.06 18.60
N GLN A 300 -49.46 28.75 17.50
CA GLN A 300 -50.69 29.51 17.38
C GLN A 300 -51.93 28.60 17.45
N ILE A 301 -51.90 27.45 16.76
CA ILE A 301 -52.98 26.45 16.80
C ILE A 301 -53.15 25.88 18.22
N ALA A 302 -52.04 25.52 18.88
CA ALA A 302 -52.04 24.98 20.24
C ALA A 302 -52.64 25.98 21.25
N GLY A 303 -52.27 27.26 21.16
CA GLY A 303 -52.81 28.31 22.02
C GLY A 303 -54.34 28.48 21.87
N LEU A 304 -54.86 28.37 20.65
CA LEU A 304 -56.30 28.45 20.40
C LEU A 304 -57.05 27.21 20.95
N TYR A 305 -56.47 26.01 20.88
CA TYR A 305 -57.07 24.82 21.50
C TYR A 305 -57.17 24.95 23.02
N GLN A 306 -56.12 25.47 23.66
CA GLN A 306 -56.16 25.76 25.10
C GLN A 306 -57.26 26.78 25.43
N ALA A 307 -57.40 27.83 24.62
CA ALA A 307 -58.46 28.83 24.81
C ALA A 307 -59.87 28.23 24.65
N ILE A 308 -60.08 27.30 23.70
CA ILE A 308 -61.35 26.57 23.57
C ILE A 308 -61.64 25.77 24.83
N GLN A 309 -60.67 25.00 25.32
CA GLN A 309 -60.82 24.19 26.52
C GLN A 309 -61.18 25.04 27.75
N THR A 310 -60.49 26.16 27.97
CA THR A 310 -60.78 27.09 29.07
C THR A 310 -62.17 27.70 28.95
N ASN A 311 -62.60 28.08 27.74
CA ASN A 311 -63.93 28.65 27.51
C ASN A 311 -65.05 27.61 27.76
N PHE A 312 -64.81 26.35 27.42
CA PHE A 312 -65.70 25.25 27.77
C PHE A 312 -65.84 25.04 29.27
N GLN A 313 -64.73 25.07 30.02
CA GLN A 313 -64.74 24.94 31.48
C GLN A 313 -65.50 26.09 32.15
N ASN A 314 -65.37 27.30 31.61
CA ASN A 314 -66.03 28.51 32.14
C ASN A 314 -67.47 28.70 31.63
N ARG A 315 -68.05 27.71 30.93
CA ARG A 315 -69.39 27.77 30.32
C ARG A 315 -69.60 28.94 29.34
N LYS A 316 -68.51 29.46 28.78
CA LYS A 316 -68.54 30.53 27.77
C LYS A 316 -68.57 29.92 26.37
N TYR A 317 -69.66 29.25 26.04
CA TYR A 317 -69.77 28.45 24.80
C TYR A 317 -69.70 29.33 23.53
N ASP A 318 -70.19 30.57 23.58
CA ASP A 318 -70.09 31.52 22.47
C ASP A 318 -68.64 31.92 22.14
N GLU A 319 -67.80 32.12 23.17
CA GLU A 319 -66.38 32.43 22.99
C GLU A 319 -65.60 31.20 22.50
N ALA A 320 -65.99 29.99 22.93
CA ALA A 320 -65.43 28.75 22.40
C ALA A 320 -65.73 28.57 20.91
N LEU A 321 -66.97 28.85 20.47
CA LEU A 321 -67.37 28.80 19.06
C LEU A 321 -66.60 29.80 18.18
N LYS A 322 -66.28 30.99 18.69
CA LYS A 322 -65.40 31.96 17.99
C LYS A 322 -63.99 31.42 17.81
N ASN A 323 -63.39 30.84 18.85
CA ASN A 323 -62.05 30.27 18.76
C ASN A 323 -61.98 29.03 17.85
N ILE A 324 -63.04 28.20 17.82
CA ILE A 324 -63.17 27.09 16.87
C ILE A 324 -63.18 27.59 15.42
N THR A 325 -63.91 28.66 15.14
CA THR A 325 -63.93 29.29 13.81
C THR A 325 -62.54 29.83 13.44
N ASN A 326 -61.83 30.46 14.38
CA ASN A 326 -60.47 30.97 14.15
C ASN A 326 -59.47 29.86 13.80
N ILE A 327 -59.50 28.71 14.49
CA ILE A 327 -58.66 27.56 14.12
C ILE A 327 -59.05 27.02 12.75
N LYS A 328 -60.36 26.89 12.46
CA LYS A 328 -60.82 26.46 11.12
C LYS A 328 -60.32 27.39 10.01
N THR A 329 -60.23 28.69 10.24
CA THR A 329 -59.66 29.66 9.28
C THR A 329 -58.17 29.45 9.08
N ILE A 330 -57.39 29.30 10.16
CA ILE A 330 -55.93 29.08 10.10
C ILE A 330 -55.60 27.75 9.40
N LEU A 331 -56.34 26.68 9.70
CA LEU A 331 -56.17 25.37 9.07
C LEU A 331 -56.58 25.33 7.58
N ASN A 332 -57.27 26.37 7.10
CA ASN A 332 -57.67 26.54 5.70
C ASN A 332 -56.85 27.62 4.98
N ASP A 333 -55.87 28.25 5.64
CA ASP A 333 -54.94 29.17 4.99
C ASP A 333 -54.03 28.39 4.03
N PRO A 334 -53.94 28.76 2.74
CA PRO A 334 -53.09 28.11 1.75
C PRO A 334 -51.61 28.01 2.17
N ALA A 335 -51.09 29.01 2.89
CA ALA A 335 -49.70 29.03 3.34
C ALA A 335 -49.44 27.96 4.40
N ILE A 336 -50.40 27.73 5.30
CA ILE A 336 -50.30 26.76 6.40
C ILE A 336 -50.70 25.35 5.96
N PHE A 337 -51.69 25.23 5.07
CA PHE A 337 -52.08 23.94 4.47
C PHE A 337 -50.94 23.28 3.67
N SER A 338 -49.98 24.06 3.16
CA SER A 338 -48.83 23.53 2.43
C SER A 338 -47.81 22.80 3.31
N LEU A 339 -47.88 22.98 4.63
CA LEU A 339 -46.93 22.41 5.58
C LEU A 339 -47.24 20.94 5.87
N SER A 340 -46.25 20.06 5.71
CA SER A 340 -46.42 18.61 5.85
C SER A 340 -46.91 18.18 7.25
N SER A 341 -46.47 18.85 8.31
CA SER A 341 -46.93 18.53 9.69
C SER A 341 -48.42 18.82 9.88
N ILE A 342 -48.89 19.93 9.32
CA ILE A 342 -50.31 20.32 9.36
C ILE A 342 -51.15 19.43 8.45
N GLN A 343 -50.69 19.09 7.24
CA GLN A 343 -51.42 18.21 6.33
C GLN A 343 -51.80 16.86 6.96
N LYS A 344 -50.88 16.27 7.72
CA LYS A 344 -51.09 14.97 8.38
C LYS A 344 -52.17 15.03 9.47
N ARG A 345 -52.28 16.15 10.19
CA ARG A 345 -53.20 16.29 11.34
C ARG A 345 -54.51 17.01 11.00
N ARG A 346 -54.52 17.81 9.92
CA ARG A 346 -55.63 18.70 9.55
C ARG A 346 -57.00 18.04 9.55
N ASN A 347 -57.12 16.85 8.96
CA ASN A 347 -58.42 16.17 8.89
C ASN A 347 -58.92 15.77 10.29
N GLY A 348 -58.02 15.33 11.17
CA GLY A 348 -58.33 15.03 12.57
C GLY A 348 -58.68 16.29 13.36
N ASP A 349 -57.92 17.37 13.16
CA ASP A 349 -58.15 18.66 13.82
C ASP A 349 -59.50 19.26 13.42
N LEU A 350 -59.85 19.26 12.13
CA LEU A 350 -61.14 19.74 11.62
C LEU A 350 -62.31 18.90 12.15
N PHE A 351 -62.14 17.57 12.20
CA PHE A 351 -63.15 16.67 12.74
C PHE A 351 -63.38 16.91 14.24
N ALA A 352 -62.30 17.03 15.02
CA ALA A 352 -62.38 17.33 16.45
C ALA A 352 -63.06 18.70 16.69
N LEU A 353 -62.69 19.73 15.92
CA LEU A 353 -63.31 21.05 15.99
C LEU A 353 -64.80 21.03 15.64
N ASP A 354 -65.22 20.13 14.75
CA ASP A 354 -66.63 19.98 14.42
C ASP A 354 -67.44 19.35 15.54
N ILE A 355 -66.94 18.25 16.13
CA ILE A 355 -67.56 17.61 17.31
C ILE A 355 -67.66 18.61 18.47
N ILE A 356 -66.56 19.28 18.80
CA ILE A 356 -66.54 20.27 19.88
C ILE A 356 -67.52 21.41 19.57
N GLY A 357 -67.59 21.86 18.31
CA GLY A 357 -68.53 22.89 17.88
C GLY A 357 -70.00 22.48 18.03
N GLN A 358 -70.34 21.24 17.68
CA GLN A 358 -71.69 20.69 17.86
C GLN A 358 -72.08 20.61 19.34
N MET A 359 -71.16 20.15 20.21
CA MET A 359 -71.38 20.11 21.65
C MET A 359 -71.63 21.49 22.25
N ALA A 360 -70.86 22.51 21.86
CA ALA A 360 -71.08 23.88 22.32
C ALA A 360 -72.46 24.41 21.90
N ARG A 361 -72.91 24.14 20.67
CA ARG A 361 -74.23 24.57 20.18
C ARG A 361 -75.36 23.88 20.92
N LEU A 362 -75.23 22.59 21.18
CA LEU A 362 -76.24 21.80 21.89
C LEU A 362 -76.43 22.26 23.34
N GLU A 363 -75.37 22.67 24.04
CA GLU A 363 -75.48 23.25 25.38
C GLU A 363 -76.09 24.66 25.36
N VAL A 364 -75.89 25.43 24.28
CA VAL A 364 -76.60 26.70 24.06
C VAL A 364 -78.09 26.46 23.84
N GLU A 365 -78.46 25.46 23.03
CA GLU A 365 -79.85 25.10 22.73
C GLU A 365 -80.58 24.41 23.91
N ARG A 366 -79.88 23.62 24.73
CA ARG A 366 -80.44 23.01 25.95
C ARG A 366 -80.90 24.02 26.99
N SER A 367 -80.34 25.22 26.96
CA SER A 367 -80.76 26.30 27.85
C SER A 367 -82.11 26.91 27.48
N SER A 368 -82.75 26.49 26.37
CA SER A 368 -83.90 27.17 25.78
C SER A 368 -85.11 26.31 25.37
N ILE A 369 -85.43 25.16 25.99
CA ILE A 369 -86.66 24.41 25.67
C ILE A 369 -87.21 23.66 26.89
N ASP A 370 -88.51 23.41 27.10
CA ASP A 370 -89.81 24.10 26.99
C ASP A 370 -90.81 23.03 27.51
N THR A 371 -91.74 23.42 28.38
CA THR A 371 -92.58 22.52 29.19
C THR A 371 -93.56 21.64 28.39
N ASN A 372 -93.66 21.84 27.07
CA ASN A 372 -94.56 21.10 26.17
C ASN A 372 -94.00 19.76 25.64
N LEU A 373 -92.68 19.53 25.69
CA LEU A 373 -92.07 18.25 25.27
C LEU A 373 -92.38 17.10 26.25
N LEU A 374 -92.57 17.43 27.53
CA LEU A 374 -92.82 16.46 28.60
C LEU A 374 -94.26 15.89 28.57
N LEU A 375 -95.23 16.62 28.00
CA LEU A 375 -96.62 16.16 27.90
C LEU A 375 -96.81 15.20 26.71
N ALA A 376 -96.15 15.46 25.58
CA ALA A 376 -96.19 14.60 24.38
C ALA A 376 -95.48 13.24 24.59
N GLN A 377 -94.41 13.20 25.40
CA GLN A 377 -93.68 11.97 25.71
C GLN A 377 -94.48 11.02 26.62
N ALA A 378 -95.37 11.54 27.48
CA ALA A 378 -96.21 10.72 28.35
C ALA A 378 -97.34 9.99 27.57
N GLU A 379 -97.92 10.64 26.56
CA GLU A 379 -98.95 10.04 25.69
C GLU A 379 -98.38 8.98 24.74
N ALA A 380 -97.18 9.19 24.21
CA ALA A 380 -96.48 8.21 23.36
C ALA A 380 -96.15 6.92 24.13
N LEU A 381 -95.66 7.04 25.37
CA LEU A 381 -95.28 5.88 26.21
C LEU A 381 -96.46 4.97 26.54
N ALA A 382 -97.66 5.52 26.71
CA ALA A 382 -98.88 4.75 26.97
C ALA A 382 -99.31 3.92 25.75
N ALA A 383 -99.24 4.50 24.55
CA ALA A 383 -99.59 3.82 23.30
C ALA A 383 -98.62 2.67 22.95
N ILE A 384 -97.32 2.86 23.22
CA ILE A 384 -96.28 1.84 22.99
C ILE A 384 -96.49 0.60 23.87
N ARG A 385 -96.84 0.80 25.16
CA ARG A 385 -97.09 -0.31 26.09
C ARG A 385 -98.29 -1.17 25.68
N ALA A 386 -99.32 -0.55 25.08
CA ALA A 386 -100.48 -1.27 24.57
C ALA A 386 -100.14 -2.17 23.37
N ALA A 387 -99.36 -1.66 22.39
CA ALA A 387 -98.95 -2.42 21.21
C ALA A 387 -98.00 -3.59 21.56
N ILE A 388 -97.07 -3.40 22.51
CA ILE A 388 -96.19 -4.47 23.01
C ILE A 388 -97.01 -5.60 23.67
N GLN A 389 -98.08 -5.28 24.40
CA GLN A 389 -98.91 -6.32 25.00
C GLN A 389 -99.74 -7.10 23.98
N GLN A 390 -100.21 -6.44 22.92
CA GLN A 390 -100.85 -7.11 21.79
C GLN A 390 -99.88 -8.06 21.05
N GLY A 391 -98.62 -7.66 20.88
CA GLY A 391 -97.58 -8.53 20.30
C GLY A 391 -97.26 -9.76 21.16
N ARG A 392 -97.23 -9.60 22.49
CA ARG A 392 -96.98 -10.72 23.44
C ARG A 392 -98.12 -11.73 23.46
N THR A 393 -99.37 -11.28 23.43
CA THR A 393 -100.54 -12.15 23.37
C THR A 393 -100.66 -12.88 22.03
N ALA A 394 -100.30 -12.24 20.92
CA ALA A 394 -100.24 -12.89 19.60
C ALA A 394 -99.15 -13.99 19.53
N LEU A 395 -97.99 -13.79 20.16
CA LEU A 395 -96.95 -14.82 20.29
C LEU A 395 -97.41 -16.01 21.13
N GLN A 396 -98.13 -15.77 22.23
CA GLN A 396 -98.69 -16.84 23.07
C GLN A 396 -99.74 -17.68 22.32
N ASN A 397 -100.43 -17.08 21.35
CA ASN A 397 -101.40 -17.76 20.48
C ASN A 397 -100.78 -18.38 19.21
N ASN A 398 -99.44 -18.45 19.13
CA ASN A 398 -98.67 -18.99 17.99
C ASN A 398 -98.93 -18.29 16.63
N ASP A 399 -99.49 -17.08 16.64
CA ASP A 399 -99.77 -16.29 15.44
C ASP A 399 -98.62 -15.30 15.20
N SER A 400 -97.53 -15.82 14.62
CA SER A 400 -96.28 -15.08 14.39
C SER A 400 -96.44 -13.87 13.46
N ALA A 401 -97.41 -13.90 12.55
CA ALA A 401 -97.72 -12.79 11.65
C ALA A 401 -98.37 -11.62 12.39
N LYS A 402 -99.35 -11.88 13.27
CA LYS A 402 -99.97 -10.82 14.10
C LYS A 402 -99.03 -10.27 15.16
N ALA A 403 -98.16 -11.12 15.71
CA ALA A 403 -97.12 -10.66 16.64
C ALA A 403 -96.13 -9.70 15.97
N ALA A 404 -95.67 -10.04 14.77
CA ALA A 404 -94.78 -9.17 13.99
C ALA A 404 -95.43 -7.81 13.69
N ALA A 405 -96.71 -7.80 13.28
CA ALA A 405 -97.44 -6.57 13.02
C ALA A 405 -97.59 -5.68 14.28
N ALA A 406 -97.91 -6.26 15.43
CA ALA A 406 -98.08 -5.51 16.68
C ALA A 406 -96.76 -4.96 17.25
N TYR A 407 -95.64 -5.70 17.10
CA TYR A 407 -94.32 -5.19 17.47
C TYR A 407 -93.81 -4.13 16.50
N GLN A 408 -94.13 -4.26 15.21
CA GLN A 408 -93.81 -3.24 14.21
C GLN A 408 -94.62 -1.96 14.43
N GLU A 409 -95.87 -2.06 14.87
CA GLU A 409 -96.66 -0.91 15.30
C GLU A 409 -96.09 -0.24 16.57
N ALA A 410 -95.61 -1.02 17.55
CA ALA A 410 -94.92 -0.48 18.72
C ALA A 410 -93.61 0.25 18.36
N LEU A 411 -92.85 -0.30 17.40
CA LEU A 411 -91.62 0.29 16.87
C LEU A 411 -91.90 1.60 16.13
N ASN A 412 -92.87 1.62 15.21
CA ASN A 412 -93.21 2.79 14.41
C ASN A 412 -93.70 4.01 15.24
N ARG A 413 -94.17 3.79 16.48
CA ARG A 413 -94.56 4.86 17.40
C ARG A 413 -93.39 5.44 18.20
N ILE A 414 -92.19 4.86 18.08
CA ILE A 414 -90.92 5.43 18.51
C ILE A 414 -90.06 5.64 17.26
N PRO A 415 -90.23 6.77 16.54
CA PRO A 415 -89.50 7.02 15.31
C PRO A 415 -87.98 6.90 15.49
N GLU A 416 -87.44 7.28 16.65
CA GLU A 416 -86.00 7.19 16.94
C GLU A 416 -85.48 5.74 17.02
N ILE A 417 -86.30 4.78 17.48
CA ILE A 417 -85.91 3.36 17.56
C ILE A 417 -86.12 2.64 16.23
N THR A 418 -87.11 3.07 15.43
CA THR A 418 -87.30 2.53 14.08
C THR A 418 -86.14 2.93 13.16
N GLU A 419 -85.69 4.19 13.23
CA GLU A 419 -84.47 4.63 12.55
C GLU A 419 -83.25 3.85 13.04
N ALA A 420 -83.09 3.65 14.34
CA ALA A 420 -81.98 2.86 14.89
C ALA A 420 -82.00 1.39 14.44
N HIS A 421 -83.18 0.75 14.39
CA HIS A 421 -83.32 -0.64 13.96
C HIS A 421 -83.10 -0.80 12.45
N GLN A 422 -83.68 0.08 11.63
CA GLN A 422 -83.42 0.08 10.18
C GLN A 422 -81.96 0.39 9.87
N TYR A 423 -81.35 1.33 10.60
CA TYR A 423 -79.93 1.62 10.51
C TYR A 423 -79.09 0.41 10.87
N LEU A 424 -79.38 -0.30 11.97
CA LEU A 424 -78.65 -1.51 12.37
C LEU A 424 -78.82 -2.66 11.37
N MET A 425 -80.01 -2.83 10.80
CA MET A 425 -80.29 -3.89 9.82
C MET A 425 -79.62 -3.60 8.48
N ASN A 426 -79.71 -2.37 7.99
CA ASN A 426 -78.99 -1.92 6.80
C ASN A 426 -77.48 -1.93 7.01
N ARG A 427 -77.01 -1.61 8.23
CA ARG A 427 -75.59 -1.71 8.60
C ARG A 427 -75.12 -3.15 8.62
N ASN A 428 -75.91 -4.09 9.12
CA ASN A 428 -75.55 -5.52 9.14
C ASN A 428 -75.56 -6.16 7.73
N LEU A 429 -76.45 -5.70 6.84
CA LEU A 429 -76.45 -6.10 5.43
C LEU A 429 -75.27 -5.47 4.69
N GLY A 430 -75.05 -4.17 4.90
CA GLY A 430 -73.92 -3.44 4.30
C GLY A 430 -72.56 -3.94 4.76
N THR A 431 -72.38 -4.34 6.03
CA THR A 431 -71.12 -4.91 6.53
C THR A 431 -70.84 -6.29 5.93
N LYS A 432 -71.87 -7.11 5.68
CA LYS A 432 -71.71 -8.39 4.98
C LYS A 432 -71.35 -8.19 3.51
N GLU A 433 -72.01 -7.27 2.81
CA GLU A 433 -71.66 -6.95 1.42
C GLU A 433 -70.25 -6.36 1.30
N GLN A 434 -69.87 -5.48 2.22
CA GLN A 434 -68.50 -4.95 2.30
C GLN A 434 -67.48 -6.05 2.61
N GLY A 435 -67.78 -6.96 3.53
CA GLY A 435 -66.92 -8.12 3.83
C GLY A 435 -66.67 -9.01 2.61
N ILE A 436 -67.71 -9.28 1.82
CA ILE A 436 -67.60 -10.06 0.57
C ILE A 436 -66.75 -9.32 -0.47
N GLN A 437 -66.92 -8.01 -0.64
CA GLN A 437 -66.12 -7.22 -1.58
C GLN A 437 -64.64 -7.19 -1.18
N VAL A 438 -64.35 -6.99 0.10
CA VAL A 438 -62.97 -7.01 0.64
C VAL A 438 -62.36 -8.40 0.45
N ALA A 439 -63.12 -9.47 0.70
CA ALA A 439 -62.67 -10.84 0.49
C ALA A 439 -62.31 -11.12 -0.97
N LEU A 440 -63.13 -10.67 -1.93
CA LEU A 440 -62.87 -10.86 -3.36
C LEU A 440 -61.63 -10.10 -3.83
N GLN A 441 -61.43 -8.87 -3.34
CA GLN A 441 -60.22 -8.10 -3.64
C GLN A 441 -58.96 -8.74 -3.03
N ALA A 442 -59.07 -9.24 -1.80
CA ALA A 442 -57.99 -9.95 -1.13
C ALA A 442 -57.64 -11.28 -1.85
N LEU A 443 -58.63 -12.04 -2.33
CA LEU A 443 -58.39 -13.23 -3.16
C LEU A 443 -57.72 -12.91 -4.51
N GLY A 444 -58.10 -11.79 -5.15
CA GLY A 444 -57.43 -11.32 -6.37
C GLY A 444 -55.96 -10.97 -6.14
N ARG A 445 -55.65 -10.31 -5.01
CA ARG A 445 -54.27 -10.04 -4.56
C ARG A 445 -53.52 -11.33 -4.22
N ALA A 446 -54.17 -12.29 -3.59
CA ALA A 446 -53.56 -13.58 -3.27
C ALA A 446 -53.16 -14.36 -4.53
N ALA A 447 -54.05 -14.42 -5.53
CA ALA A 447 -53.78 -15.10 -6.80
C ALA A 447 -52.65 -14.44 -7.61
N THR A 448 -52.57 -13.11 -7.58
CA THR A 448 -51.48 -12.37 -8.24
C THR A 448 -50.14 -12.54 -7.51
N ALA A 449 -50.13 -12.47 -6.17
CA ALA A 449 -48.95 -12.74 -5.36
C ALA A 449 -48.43 -14.18 -5.56
N GLN A 450 -49.33 -15.16 -5.61
CA GLN A 450 -48.98 -16.56 -5.89
C GLN A 450 -48.36 -16.74 -7.28
N LYS A 451 -48.90 -16.08 -8.31
CA LYS A 451 -48.32 -16.08 -9.67
C LYS A 451 -46.92 -15.45 -9.70
N ASN A 452 -46.69 -14.45 -8.86
CA ASN A 452 -45.41 -13.76 -8.72
C ASN A 452 -44.42 -14.48 -7.77
N LYS A 453 -44.77 -15.67 -7.25
CA LYS A 453 -43.99 -16.46 -6.29
C LYS A 453 -43.76 -15.77 -4.94
N ASP A 454 -44.59 -14.79 -4.60
CA ASP A 454 -44.57 -14.10 -3.32
C ASP A 454 -45.54 -14.78 -2.35
N TYR A 455 -45.08 -15.86 -1.75
CA TYR A 455 -45.91 -16.73 -0.91
C TYR A 455 -46.27 -16.09 0.44
N THR A 456 -45.48 -15.14 0.92
CA THR A 456 -45.78 -14.40 2.16
C THR A 456 -46.90 -13.39 1.91
N ALA A 457 -46.84 -12.63 0.81
CA ALA A 457 -47.92 -11.73 0.42
C ALA A 457 -49.20 -12.50 0.06
N ALA A 458 -49.07 -13.66 -0.59
CA ALA A 458 -50.21 -14.53 -0.88
C ALA A 458 -50.87 -15.05 0.40
N GLY A 459 -50.08 -15.52 1.38
CA GLY A 459 -50.57 -15.99 2.68
C GLY A 459 -51.32 -14.90 3.47
N MET A 460 -50.79 -13.68 3.50
CA MET A 460 -51.45 -12.54 4.13
C MET A 460 -52.77 -12.18 3.43
N ALA A 461 -52.78 -12.15 2.10
CA ALA A 461 -53.98 -11.83 1.33
C ALA A 461 -55.06 -12.94 1.46
N TYR A 462 -54.67 -14.21 1.59
CA TYR A 462 -55.61 -15.28 1.93
C TYR A 462 -56.16 -15.15 3.36
N SER A 463 -55.34 -14.77 4.34
CA SER A 463 -55.79 -14.52 5.72
C SER A 463 -56.79 -13.36 5.77
N GLU A 464 -56.49 -12.27 5.07
CA GLU A 464 -57.36 -11.09 4.95
C GLU A 464 -58.72 -11.46 4.32
N ALA A 465 -58.73 -12.31 3.29
CA ALA A 465 -59.96 -12.78 2.67
C ALA A 465 -60.82 -13.63 3.62
N LEU A 466 -60.19 -14.53 4.39
CA LEU A 466 -60.89 -15.39 5.35
C LEU A 466 -61.46 -14.60 6.53
N GLN A 467 -60.72 -13.59 7.01
CA GLN A 467 -61.19 -12.68 8.06
C GLN A 467 -62.37 -11.83 7.59
N ALA A 468 -62.33 -11.33 6.35
CA ALA A 468 -63.42 -10.56 5.76
C ALA A 468 -64.71 -11.40 5.55
N LEU A 469 -64.59 -12.72 5.49
CA LEU A 469 -65.72 -13.68 5.45
C LEU A 469 -66.21 -14.12 6.84
N GLY A 470 -65.60 -13.61 7.91
CA GLY A 470 -66.04 -13.84 9.29
C GLY A 470 -65.40 -15.04 9.98
N LEU A 471 -64.31 -15.62 9.45
CA LEU A 471 -63.50 -16.56 10.22
C LEU A 471 -62.71 -15.82 11.32
N SER A 472 -62.49 -16.50 12.44
CA SER A 472 -61.69 -15.95 13.53
C SER A 472 -60.24 -15.69 13.05
N PRO A 473 -59.55 -14.67 13.60
CA PRO A 473 -58.16 -14.39 13.26
C PRO A 473 -57.24 -15.61 13.46
N GLU A 474 -57.48 -16.40 14.51
CA GLU A 474 -56.70 -17.61 14.81
C GLU A 474 -56.91 -18.71 13.77
N ASP A 475 -58.15 -19.01 13.40
CA ASP A 475 -58.45 -20.04 12.38
C ASP A 475 -57.90 -19.63 11.00
N SER A 476 -58.02 -18.34 10.66
CA SER A 476 -57.49 -17.79 9.40
C SER A 476 -55.96 -17.91 9.32
N LEU A 477 -55.27 -17.74 10.44
CA LEU A 477 -53.82 -17.84 10.53
C LEU A 477 -53.37 -19.31 10.45
N GLN A 478 -54.06 -20.21 11.13
CA GLN A 478 -53.72 -21.63 11.14
C GLN A 478 -53.86 -22.27 9.74
N ILE A 479 -54.94 -21.93 9.02
CA ILE A 479 -55.18 -22.42 7.65
C ILE A 479 -54.11 -21.88 6.69
N THR A 480 -53.77 -20.60 6.79
CA THR A 480 -52.79 -19.97 5.88
C THR A 480 -51.37 -20.45 6.16
N GLN A 481 -50.98 -20.63 7.43
CA GLN A 481 -49.70 -21.23 7.79
C GLN A 481 -49.55 -22.65 7.26
N GLY A 482 -50.57 -23.50 7.42
CA GLY A 482 -50.56 -24.87 6.88
C GLY A 482 -50.48 -24.93 5.35
N LEU A 483 -51.10 -23.97 4.65
CA LEU A 483 -51.01 -23.87 3.20
C LEU A 483 -49.60 -23.42 2.73
N THR A 484 -49.00 -22.47 3.45
CA THR A 484 -47.65 -22.00 3.14
C THR A 484 -46.58 -23.06 3.40
N SER A 485 -46.68 -23.85 4.48
CA SER A 485 -45.73 -24.93 4.75
C SER A 485 -45.79 -26.02 3.67
N LEU A 486 -47.00 -26.42 3.25
CA LEU A 486 -47.17 -27.40 2.17
C LEU A 486 -46.57 -26.92 0.83
N ALA A 487 -46.73 -25.62 0.52
CA ALA A 487 -46.14 -25.02 -0.68
C ALA A 487 -44.60 -24.98 -0.62
N VAL A 488 -44.03 -24.65 0.53
CA VAL A 488 -42.57 -24.64 0.75
C VAL A 488 -42.00 -26.05 0.63
N ASP A 489 -42.66 -27.05 1.21
CA ASP A 489 -42.22 -28.45 1.16
C ASP A 489 -42.26 -29.00 -0.28
N GLN A 490 -43.32 -28.71 -1.03
CA GLN A 490 -43.42 -29.09 -2.44
C GLN A 490 -42.34 -28.40 -3.29
N GLN A 491 -42.06 -27.11 -3.03
CA GLN A 491 -41.04 -26.38 -3.76
C GLN A 491 -39.63 -26.89 -3.45
N ARG A 492 -39.36 -27.27 -2.20
CA ARG A 492 -38.09 -27.88 -1.79
C ARG A 492 -37.87 -29.24 -2.45
N ALA A 493 -38.92 -30.06 -2.55
CA ALA A 493 -38.87 -31.33 -3.27
C ALA A 493 -38.61 -31.13 -4.78
N ASN A 494 -39.26 -30.14 -5.40
CA ASN A 494 -39.05 -29.79 -6.81
C ASN A 494 -37.64 -29.21 -7.07
N ALA A 495 -37.12 -28.38 -6.16
CA ALA A 495 -35.76 -27.84 -6.24
C ALA A 495 -34.70 -28.94 -6.10
N SER A 496 -34.86 -29.84 -5.12
CA SER A 496 -33.94 -30.96 -4.92
C SER A 496 -33.91 -31.90 -6.14
N THR A 497 -35.06 -32.22 -6.74
CA THR A 497 -35.12 -33.07 -7.95
C THR A 497 -34.50 -32.41 -9.18
N ALA A 498 -34.70 -31.10 -9.38
CA ALA A 498 -34.07 -30.35 -10.46
C ALA A 498 -32.54 -30.26 -10.28
N GLU A 499 -32.08 -29.87 -9.10
CA GLU A 499 -30.65 -29.76 -8.76
C GLU A 499 -29.95 -31.13 -8.86
N THR A 500 -30.60 -32.22 -8.42
CA THR A 500 -30.09 -33.60 -8.51
C THR A 500 -29.85 -34.03 -9.96
N ASN A 501 -30.75 -33.67 -10.88
CA ASN A 501 -30.59 -33.99 -12.30
C ASN A 501 -29.42 -33.23 -12.94
N GLU A 502 -29.25 -31.94 -12.60
CA GLU A 502 -28.15 -31.12 -13.11
C GLU A 502 -26.79 -31.53 -12.50
N ALA A 503 -26.77 -31.86 -11.21
CA ALA A 503 -25.58 -32.33 -10.49
C ALA A 503 -24.99 -33.63 -11.05
N ARG A 504 -25.82 -34.55 -11.56
CA ARG A 504 -25.36 -35.82 -12.17
C ARG A 504 -24.33 -35.64 -13.28
N THR A 505 -24.45 -34.56 -14.07
CA THR A 505 -23.50 -34.28 -15.17
C THR A 505 -22.12 -33.89 -14.64
N LEU A 506 -22.08 -33.04 -13.61
CA LEU A 506 -20.84 -32.63 -12.96
C LEU A 506 -20.22 -33.77 -12.15
N MET A 507 -21.03 -34.59 -11.48
CA MET A 507 -20.57 -35.79 -10.78
C MET A 507 -19.85 -36.76 -11.74
N ARG A 508 -20.41 -37.00 -12.93
CA ARG A 508 -19.76 -37.86 -13.93
C ARG A 508 -18.42 -37.28 -14.41
N ARG A 509 -18.34 -35.96 -14.60
CA ARG A 509 -17.07 -35.29 -14.97
C ARG A 509 -16.04 -35.38 -13.84
N GLY A 510 -16.46 -35.21 -12.59
CA GLY A 510 -15.61 -35.39 -11.41
C GLY A 510 -15.05 -36.81 -11.33
N ASN A 511 -15.90 -37.82 -11.47
CA ASN A 511 -15.47 -39.23 -11.49
C ASN A 511 -14.50 -39.52 -12.65
N ASN A 512 -14.80 -39.07 -13.87
CA ASN A 512 -13.90 -39.26 -15.01
C ASN A 512 -12.53 -38.59 -14.81
N ALA A 513 -12.49 -37.40 -14.21
CA ALA A 513 -11.24 -36.71 -13.91
C ALA A 513 -10.42 -37.44 -12.82
N LEU A 514 -11.12 -38.04 -11.85
CA LEU A 514 -10.51 -38.90 -10.82
C LEU A 514 -9.90 -40.14 -11.47
N ASP A 515 -10.61 -40.81 -12.39
CA ASP A 515 -10.07 -41.98 -13.12
C ASP A 515 -8.85 -41.62 -13.99
N GLN A 516 -8.83 -40.42 -14.56
CA GLN A 516 -7.71 -39.90 -15.37
C GLN A 516 -6.51 -39.41 -14.54
N ARG A 517 -6.53 -39.58 -13.21
CA ARG A 517 -5.53 -39.05 -12.27
C ARG A 517 -5.38 -37.52 -12.32
N ASN A 518 -6.38 -36.82 -12.81
CA ASN A 518 -6.41 -35.36 -12.83
C ASN A 518 -7.14 -34.84 -11.57
N TRP A 519 -6.46 -34.99 -10.43
CA TRP A 519 -7.05 -34.77 -9.11
C TRP A 519 -7.56 -33.34 -8.89
N THR A 520 -6.89 -32.34 -9.47
CA THR A 520 -7.27 -30.93 -9.33
C THR A 520 -8.57 -30.61 -10.09
N GLU A 521 -8.75 -31.14 -11.30
CA GLU A 521 -10.01 -31.02 -12.03
C GLU A 521 -11.15 -31.83 -11.37
N ALA A 522 -10.84 -33.01 -10.82
CA ALA A 522 -11.81 -33.81 -10.08
C ALA A 522 -12.35 -33.04 -8.87
N ILE A 523 -11.47 -32.48 -8.04
CA ILE A 523 -11.83 -31.62 -6.89
C ILE A 523 -12.68 -30.44 -7.36
N ARG A 524 -12.30 -29.78 -8.46
CA ARG A 524 -13.05 -28.64 -9.00
C ARG A 524 -14.47 -29.03 -9.44
N HIS A 525 -14.64 -30.18 -10.09
CA HIS A 525 -15.96 -30.64 -10.54
C HIS A 525 -16.86 -31.01 -9.35
N PHE A 526 -16.35 -31.73 -8.35
CA PHE A 526 -17.10 -32.05 -7.13
C PHE A 526 -17.40 -30.81 -6.28
N ALA A 527 -16.43 -29.90 -6.11
CA ALA A 527 -16.66 -28.65 -5.39
C ALA A 527 -17.72 -27.76 -6.06
N ASN A 528 -17.82 -27.82 -7.40
CA ASN A 528 -18.89 -27.13 -8.11
C ASN A 528 -20.27 -27.77 -7.87
N VAL A 529 -20.36 -29.08 -7.63
CA VAL A 529 -21.62 -29.71 -7.20
C VAL A 529 -22.03 -29.14 -5.84
N LEU A 530 -21.11 -29.12 -4.87
CA LEU A 530 -21.37 -28.60 -3.52
C LEU A 530 -21.78 -27.12 -3.53
N ARG A 531 -21.14 -26.30 -4.37
CA ARG A 531 -21.42 -24.86 -4.43
C ARG A 531 -22.68 -24.51 -5.21
N ARG A 532 -22.95 -25.20 -6.31
CA ARG A 532 -24.02 -24.83 -7.26
C ARG A 532 -25.33 -25.54 -6.99
N TYR A 533 -25.27 -26.72 -6.38
CA TYR A 533 -26.42 -27.59 -6.14
C TYR A 533 -26.46 -28.08 -4.67
N PRO A 534 -26.65 -27.16 -3.70
CA PRO A 534 -26.60 -27.47 -2.27
C PRO A 534 -27.78 -28.32 -1.76
N ASN A 535 -28.80 -28.57 -2.59
CA ASN A 535 -29.93 -29.44 -2.25
C ASN A 535 -29.94 -30.76 -3.04
N ALA A 536 -28.87 -31.06 -3.79
CA ALA A 536 -28.75 -32.30 -4.56
C ALA A 536 -28.42 -33.50 -3.65
N GLU A 537 -28.96 -34.68 -3.99
CA GLU A 537 -28.67 -35.92 -3.24
C GLU A 537 -27.19 -36.34 -3.33
N GLN A 538 -26.45 -35.90 -4.36
CA GLN A 538 -25.07 -36.31 -4.62
C GLN A 538 -24.01 -35.55 -3.81
N ILE A 539 -24.39 -34.69 -2.87
CA ILE A 539 -23.46 -33.89 -2.04
C ILE A 539 -22.48 -34.77 -1.27
N ASN A 540 -22.97 -35.83 -0.62
CA ASN A 540 -22.12 -36.72 0.16
C ASN A 540 -21.10 -37.45 -0.73
N SER A 541 -21.56 -37.93 -1.90
CA SER A 541 -20.67 -38.57 -2.88
C SER A 541 -19.67 -37.59 -3.49
N ALA A 542 -20.03 -36.31 -3.65
CA ALA A 542 -19.10 -35.28 -4.12
C ALA A 542 -17.99 -35.00 -3.09
N MET A 543 -18.35 -34.93 -1.80
CA MET A 543 -17.37 -34.79 -0.71
C MET A 543 -16.40 -35.97 -0.66
N GLU A 544 -16.92 -37.20 -0.72
CA GLU A 544 -16.10 -38.42 -0.76
C GLU A 544 -15.15 -38.43 -1.98
N GLY A 545 -15.63 -37.95 -3.14
CA GLY A 545 -14.81 -37.77 -4.34
C GLY A 545 -13.68 -36.75 -4.17
N ILE A 546 -13.92 -35.65 -3.45
CA ILE A 546 -12.89 -34.65 -3.10
C ILE A 546 -11.85 -35.26 -2.17
N ASP A 547 -12.28 -35.93 -1.10
CA ASP A 547 -11.37 -36.55 -0.13
C ASP A 547 -10.48 -37.61 -0.79
N THR A 548 -11.07 -38.43 -1.66
CA THR A 548 -10.34 -39.44 -2.43
C THR A 548 -9.31 -38.79 -3.37
N ALA A 549 -9.68 -37.71 -4.06
CA ALA A 549 -8.77 -37.00 -4.95
C ALA A 549 -7.61 -36.33 -4.18
N ILE A 550 -7.88 -35.71 -3.03
CA ILE A 550 -6.84 -35.13 -2.16
C ILE A 550 -5.89 -36.22 -1.68
N LEU A 551 -6.41 -37.34 -1.18
CA LEU A 551 -5.61 -38.43 -0.66
C LEU A 551 -4.70 -39.05 -1.73
N ASN A 552 -5.21 -39.26 -2.95
CA ASN A 552 -4.40 -39.75 -4.07
C ASN A 552 -3.35 -38.72 -4.52
N MET A 553 -3.68 -37.43 -4.51
CA MET A 553 -2.73 -36.35 -4.83
C MET A 553 -1.57 -36.29 -3.82
N THR A 554 -1.86 -36.39 -2.53
CA THR A 554 -0.85 -36.41 -1.47
C THR A 554 0.09 -37.61 -1.60
N ARG A 555 -0.45 -38.80 -1.88
CA ARG A 555 0.36 -40.01 -2.12
C ARG A 555 1.30 -39.86 -3.31
N GLU A 556 0.85 -39.27 -4.41
CA GLU A 556 1.73 -39.06 -5.58
C GLU A 556 2.80 -37.99 -5.29
N ALA A 557 2.45 -36.92 -4.57
CA ALA A 557 3.43 -35.92 -4.13
C ALA A 557 4.51 -36.52 -3.21
N GLU A 558 4.13 -37.40 -2.28
CA GLU A 558 5.07 -38.16 -1.46
C GLU A 558 5.96 -39.07 -2.32
N ARG A 559 5.41 -39.73 -3.35
CA ARG A 559 6.18 -40.56 -4.29
C ARG A 559 7.21 -39.75 -5.07
N VAL A 560 6.82 -38.58 -5.59
CA VAL A 560 7.75 -37.67 -6.29
C VAL A 560 8.80 -37.10 -5.34
N ASN A 561 8.44 -36.75 -4.11
CA ASN A 561 9.38 -36.27 -3.10
C ASN A 561 10.39 -37.35 -2.69
N THR A 562 9.96 -38.60 -2.58
CA THR A 562 10.87 -39.72 -2.28
C THR A 562 11.80 -40.02 -3.45
N GLU A 563 11.31 -40.02 -4.70
CA GLU A 563 12.14 -40.17 -5.90
C GLU A 563 13.16 -39.03 -6.06
N THR A 564 12.75 -37.77 -5.81
CA THR A 564 13.66 -36.61 -5.86
C THR A 564 14.69 -36.64 -4.74
N ALA A 565 14.32 -37.03 -3.53
CA ALA A 565 15.25 -37.24 -2.42
C ALA A 565 16.27 -38.35 -2.73
N GLN A 566 15.85 -39.43 -3.39
CA GLN A 566 16.78 -40.47 -3.87
C GLN A 566 17.77 -39.92 -4.90
N LYS A 567 17.30 -39.16 -5.90
CA LYS A 567 18.17 -38.51 -6.89
C LYS A 567 19.16 -37.52 -6.25
N MET A 568 18.74 -36.76 -5.24
CA MET A 568 19.65 -35.87 -4.51
C MET A 568 20.74 -36.66 -3.79
N ARG A 569 20.40 -37.78 -3.12
CA ARG A 569 21.40 -38.66 -2.49
C ARG A 569 22.37 -39.26 -3.51
N GLU A 570 21.89 -39.63 -4.69
CA GLU A 570 22.75 -40.09 -5.79
C GLU A 570 23.70 -38.99 -6.25
N MET A 571 23.21 -37.76 -6.41
CA MET A 571 24.05 -36.60 -6.75
C MET A 571 25.09 -36.29 -5.67
N ASP A 572 24.71 -36.30 -4.39
CA ASP A 572 25.63 -36.09 -3.27
C ASP A 572 26.72 -37.15 -3.24
N SER A 573 26.38 -38.42 -3.50
CA SER A 573 27.37 -39.50 -3.60
C SER A 573 28.36 -39.28 -4.73
N LYS A 574 27.89 -38.71 -5.86
CA LYS A 574 28.73 -38.37 -7.02
C LYS A 574 29.61 -37.14 -6.77
N ILE A 575 29.13 -36.16 -6.03
CA ILE A 575 29.94 -35.01 -5.58
C ILE A 575 31.04 -35.51 -4.64
N ALA A 576 30.71 -36.39 -3.69
CA ALA A 576 31.69 -36.97 -2.77
C ALA A 576 32.78 -37.76 -3.53
N SER A 577 32.40 -38.57 -4.52
CA SER A 577 33.38 -39.31 -5.33
C SER A 577 34.29 -38.37 -6.14
N LEU A 578 33.71 -37.36 -6.79
CA LEU A 578 34.49 -36.36 -7.56
C LEU A 578 35.43 -35.54 -6.67
N THR A 579 35.01 -35.22 -5.45
CA THR A 579 35.84 -34.50 -4.47
C THR A 579 37.02 -35.35 -4.04
N SER A 580 36.78 -36.63 -3.74
CA SER A 580 37.85 -37.60 -3.44
C SER A 580 38.82 -37.75 -4.60
N ASP A 581 38.33 -37.83 -5.85
CA ASP A 581 39.20 -37.92 -7.03
C ASP A 581 40.01 -36.63 -7.23
N LEU A 582 39.41 -35.47 -6.96
CA LEU A 582 40.11 -34.18 -6.98
C LEU A 582 41.22 -34.13 -5.91
N GLU A 583 40.96 -34.59 -4.69
CA GLU A 583 41.98 -34.71 -3.64
C GLU A 583 43.14 -35.65 -4.03
N LYS A 584 42.83 -36.77 -4.69
CA LYS A 584 43.87 -37.67 -5.25
C LYS A 584 44.70 -36.95 -6.31
N THR A 585 44.08 -36.23 -7.24
CA THR A 585 44.83 -35.48 -8.26
C THR A 585 45.68 -34.36 -7.65
N ILE A 586 45.20 -33.68 -6.60
CA ILE A 586 45.97 -32.65 -5.89
C ILE A 586 47.16 -33.26 -5.18
N THR A 587 46.99 -34.43 -4.54
CA THR A 587 48.10 -35.13 -3.87
C THR A 587 49.12 -35.65 -4.87
N GLU A 588 48.70 -36.17 -6.02
CA GLU A 588 49.58 -36.51 -7.15
C GLU A 588 50.35 -35.29 -7.68
N LEU A 589 49.69 -34.14 -7.83
CA LEU A 589 50.32 -32.89 -8.27
C LEU A 589 51.35 -32.39 -7.25
N ASN A 590 51.04 -32.48 -5.96
CA ASN A 590 51.95 -32.10 -4.88
C ASN A 590 53.15 -33.05 -4.78
N ASN A 591 52.97 -34.34 -5.04
CA ASN A 591 54.06 -35.31 -5.12
C ASN A 591 54.98 -35.02 -6.33
N TYR A 592 54.40 -34.65 -7.47
CA TYR A 592 55.16 -34.23 -8.65
C TYR A 592 55.97 -32.95 -8.39
N LYS A 593 55.36 -31.98 -7.69
CA LYS A 593 56.01 -30.73 -7.28
C LYS A 593 57.15 -30.99 -6.27
N SER A 594 56.95 -31.93 -5.35
CA SER A 594 57.95 -32.34 -4.34
C SER A 594 59.12 -33.10 -4.95
N GLY A 595 58.91 -33.84 -6.05
CA GLY A 595 59.97 -34.48 -6.83
C GLY A 595 60.88 -33.50 -7.61
N SER A 596 60.45 -32.26 -7.81
CA SER A 596 61.23 -31.21 -8.50
C SER A 596 62.16 -30.41 -7.55
N THR A 597 61.88 -30.45 -6.24
CA THR A 597 62.63 -29.75 -5.19
C THR A 597 64.12 -30.13 -5.02
N PRO A 598 64.56 -31.40 -5.14
CA PRO A 598 65.99 -31.72 -4.99
C PRO A 598 66.87 -31.08 -6.09
N ASN A 599 66.31 -30.87 -7.29
CA ASN A 599 67.00 -30.22 -8.40
C ASN A 599 67.14 -28.70 -8.23
N ILE A 600 66.26 -28.07 -7.46
CA ILE A 600 66.32 -26.64 -7.12
C ILE A 600 67.29 -26.42 -5.96
N GLN A 601 67.27 -27.28 -4.94
CA GLN A 601 68.21 -27.21 -3.82
C GLN A 601 69.66 -27.49 -4.23
N GLU A 602 69.91 -28.37 -5.20
CA GLU A 602 71.27 -28.55 -5.78
C GLU A 602 71.73 -27.33 -6.58
N LYS A 603 70.81 -26.63 -7.27
CA LYS A 603 71.13 -25.41 -8.00
C LYS A 603 71.41 -24.25 -7.05
N ASP A 604 70.63 -24.09 -5.99
CA ASP A 604 70.85 -23.06 -4.97
C ASP A 604 72.16 -23.31 -4.19
N ARG A 605 72.52 -24.57 -3.91
CA ARG A 605 73.85 -24.91 -3.35
C ARG A 605 74.99 -24.56 -4.30
N LYS A 606 74.85 -24.84 -5.60
CA LYS A 606 75.86 -24.46 -6.60
C LYS A 606 75.97 -22.94 -6.77
N ILE A 607 74.86 -22.20 -6.66
CA ILE A 607 74.86 -20.74 -6.72
C ILE A 607 75.57 -20.15 -5.49
N ALA A 608 75.26 -20.65 -4.29
CA ALA A 608 75.94 -20.21 -3.06
C ALA A 608 77.45 -20.54 -3.05
N GLU A 609 77.85 -21.67 -3.64
CA GLU A 609 79.27 -22.04 -3.79
C GLU A 609 79.99 -21.14 -4.80
N LEU A 610 79.32 -20.78 -5.91
CA LEU A 610 79.83 -19.84 -6.90
C LEU A 610 79.96 -18.42 -6.34
N GLU A 611 79.01 -17.96 -5.53
CA GLU A 611 79.09 -16.66 -4.85
C GLU A 611 80.26 -16.59 -3.87
N ARG A 612 80.54 -17.69 -3.14
CA ARG A 612 81.68 -17.78 -2.23
C ARG A 612 83.02 -17.67 -2.96
N LEU A 613 83.15 -18.35 -4.10
CA LEU A 613 84.37 -18.30 -4.94
C LEU A 613 84.59 -16.91 -5.56
N LEU A 614 83.50 -16.22 -5.93
CA LEU A 614 83.55 -14.87 -6.51
C LEU A 614 83.98 -13.81 -5.47
N GLU A 615 83.58 -13.98 -4.22
CA GLU A 615 84.00 -13.12 -3.11
C GLU A 615 85.46 -13.37 -2.71
N GLU A 616 85.93 -14.62 -2.81
CA GLU A 616 87.33 -15.00 -2.56
C GLU A 616 88.29 -14.40 -3.62
N GLU A 617 87.87 -14.33 -4.89
CA GLU A 617 88.57 -13.62 -5.97
C GLU A 617 88.53 -12.09 -5.82
N ARG A 618 87.43 -11.53 -5.29
CA ARG A 618 87.33 -10.09 -4.96
C ARG A 618 88.26 -9.67 -3.82
N GLN A 619 88.48 -10.54 -2.84
CA GLN A 619 89.42 -10.27 -1.75
C GLN A 619 90.89 -10.39 -2.21
N LYS A 620 91.21 -11.37 -3.09
CA LYS A 620 92.53 -11.46 -3.72
C LYS A 620 92.85 -10.25 -4.61
N SER A 621 91.88 -9.76 -5.39
CA SER A 621 92.07 -8.57 -6.22
C SER A 621 92.21 -7.27 -5.41
N LYS A 622 91.52 -7.14 -4.26
CA LYS A 622 91.76 -6.03 -3.31
C LYS A 622 93.13 -6.09 -2.63
N ALA A 623 93.63 -7.28 -2.31
CA ALA A 623 94.97 -7.45 -1.73
C ALA A 623 96.09 -7.12 -2.74
N LEU A 624 95.86 -7.34 -4.03
CA LEU A 624 96.79 -7.01 -5.12
C LEU A 624 96.77 -5.52 -5.52
N ALA A 625 95.70 -4.78 -5.21
CA ALA A 625 95.59 -3.34 -5.48
C ALA A 625 96.08 -2.44 -4.32
N GLY A 626 96.34 -3.00 -3.13
CA GLY A 626 96.84 -2.27 -1.96
C GLY A 626 98.38 -2.16 -1.87
N GLN A 627 99.11 -2.67 -2.86
CA GLN A 627 100.59 -2.73 -2.87
C GLN A 627 101.20 -1.90 -4.01
N ALA A 628 100.67 -0.70 -4.25
CA ALA A 628 101.35 0.32 -5.05
C ALA A 628 100.86 1.72 -4.65
N GLY A 629 101.75 2.51 -4.03
CA GLY A 629 101.63 3.97 -3.98
C GLY A 629 101.27 4.58 -2.63
N THR A 630 102.25 4.72 -1.75
CA THR A 630 102.25 5.71 -0.66
C THR A 630 103.25 6.82 -0.98
N LEU A 631 102.83 8.08 -0.80
CA LEU A 631 103.54 9.21 -0.15
C LEU A 631 102.76 10.55 -0.39
N PRO A 632 102.95 11.59 0.45
CA PRO A 632 101.85 12.28 1.15
C PRO A 632 101.88 13.81 0.95
N VAL A 633 101.16 14.56 1.81
CA VAL A 633 101.16 16.03 2.10
C VAL A 633 99.70 16.55 2.03
N GLY A 634 99.13 17.32 2.95
CA GLY A 634 99.55 17.92 4.22
C GLY A 634 98.36 18.67 4.84
N THR A 635 98.28 18.61 6.17
CA THR A 635 97.83 19.64 7.14
C THR A 635 96.96 20.83 6.71
N SER A 636 95.82 21.02 7.40
CA SER A 636 95.53 22.17 8.31
C SER A 636 94.05 22.13 8.76
N GLY A 637 93.77 21.86 10.03
CA GLY A 637 93.24 22.86 10.98
C GLY A 637 91.71 22.71 11.14
N THR A 638 91.01 22.93 12.25
CA THR A 638 91.30 23.51 13.57
C THR A 638 90.04 23.31 14.45
N GLY A 639 90.21 23.12 15.77
CA GLY A 639 89.21 23.44 16.82
C GLY A 639 88.25 22.31 17.23
N SER A 640 88.46 21.57 18.34
CA SER A 640 88.37 21.98 19.76
C SER A 640 87.00 22.56 20.09
N THR A 641 86.10 21.89 20.83
CA THR A 641 86.11 21.72 22.29
C THR A 641 84.85 20.92 22.63
N GLY A 642 84.86 19.99 23.58
CA GLY A 642 84.61 20.36 24.97
C GLY A 642 83.42 19.56 25.51
N SER A 643 83.70 18.32 25.89
CA SER A 643 82.84 17.46 26.70
C SER A 643 82.74 17.98 28.12
N GLY A 644 81.53 18.15 28.64
CA GLY A 644 81.31 18.30 30.08
C GLY A 644 79.93 18.82 30.48
N THR A 645 79.13 17.90 31.03
CA THR A 645 78.16 18.08 32.13
C THR A 645 76.67 18.30 31.79
N GLN A 646 75.92 17.23 32.08
CA GLN A 646 74.54 17.11 32.60
C GLN A 646 73.56 18.27 32.42
N THR A 647 72.45 17.99 31.74
CA THR A 647 71.10 18.49 32.10
C THR A 647 70.02 17.54 31.57
N ALA A 648 68.97 17.37 32.37
CA ALA A 648 67.74 16.67 32.07
C ALA A 648 67.03 17.17 30.79
N GLY A 649 66.28 16.31 30.11
CA GLY A 649 65.37 16.74 29.06
C GLY A 649 64.85 15.64 28.15
N GLY A 650 63.54 15.40 28.24
CA GLY A 650 62.62 15.01 27.17
C GLY A 650 63.09 14.02 26.09
N THR A 651 62.53 12.81 26.13
CA THR A 651 62.40 11.92 24.97
C THR A 651 61.57 12.60 23.87
N THR A 652 62.23 13.36 23.01
CA THR A 652 61.70 13.73 21.69
C THR A 652 61.65 12.47 20.83
N GLN A 653 60.46 11.89 20.69
CA GLN A 653 60.15 10.93 19.64
C GLN A 653 60.41 11.61 18.29
N THR A 654 61.22 10.95 17.46
CA THR A 654 61.54 11.37 16.11
C THR A 654 60.28 11.45 15.24
N PRO A 655 60.12 12.46 14.34
CA PRO A 655 58.97 12.57 13.43
C PRO A 655 58.73 11.29 12.62
N LEU A 656 59.80 10.57 12.30
CA LEU A 656 59.77 9.29 11.59
C LEU A 656 59.03 8.19 12.38
N ASP A 657 59.11 8.18 13.71
CA ASP A 657 58.41 7.18 14.55
C ASP A 657 56.91 7.49 14.64
N GLN A 658 56.53 8.77 14.60
CA GLN A 658 55.12 9.18 14.50
C GLN A 658 54.52 8.81 13.15
N ASP A 659 55.24 9.03 12.04
CA ASP A 659 54.79 8.65 10.69
C ASP A 659 54.63 7.13 10.56
N LEU A 660 55.55 6.34 11.14
CA LEU A 660 55.49 4.88 11.11
C LEU A 660 54.32 4.32 11.95
N LEU A 661 53.97 4.99 13.05
CA LEU A 661 52.77 4.69 13.84
C LEU A 661 51.49 5.03 13.08
N GLN A 662 51.44 6.17 12.40
CA GLN A 662 50.30 6.56 11.57
C GLN A 662 50.11 5.58 10.40
N LEU A 663 51.18 5.19 9.71
CA LEU A 663 51.12 4.23 8.61
C LEU A 663 50.60 2.85 9.08
N LYS A 664 51.01 2.41 10.27
CA LYS A 664 50.52 1.16 10.87
C LYS A 664 49.04 1.23 11.23
N GLN A 665 48.59 2.36 11.79
CA GLN A 665 47.17 2.58 12.10
C GLN A 665 46.33 2.64 10.82
N GLU A 666 46.83 3.29 9.78
CA GLU A 666 46.15 3.40 8.49
C GLU A 666 46.08 2.04 7.78
N HIS A 667 47.16 1.25 7.80
CA HIS A 667 47.15 -0.11 7.29
C HIS A 667 46.15 -1.00 8.05
N GLN A 668 46.07 -0.89 9.38
CA GLN A 668 45.07 -1.60 10.18
C GLN A 668 43.65 -1.18 9.82
N ARG A 669 43.42 0.13 9.63
CA ARG A 669 42.12 0.67 9.19
C ARG A 669 41.72 0.15 7.80
N LEU A 670 42.65 0.16 6.84
CA LEU A 670 42.41 -0.36 5.49
C LEU A 670 42.15 -1.87 5.49
N THR A 671 42.86 -2.63 6.31
CA THR A 671 42.62 -4.08 6.49
C THR A 671 41.24 -4.36 7.08
N GLN A 672 40.80 -3.53 8.03
CA GLN A 672 39.43 -3.62 8.58
C GLN A 672 38.36 -3.26 7.54
N ILE A 673 38.60 -2.23 6.71
CA ILE A 673 37.68 -1.86 5.62
C ILE A 673 37.60 -2.96 4.56
N ALA A 674 38.74 -3.54 4.17
CA ALA A 674 38.79 -4.63 3.19
C ALA A 674 38.02 -5.86 3.69
N SER A 675 38.24 -6.28 4.94
CA SER A 675 37.49 -7.42 5.52
C SER A 675 35.99 -7.15 5.67
N GLN A 676 35.58 -5.90 5.94
CA GLN A 676 34.16 -5.50 5.93
C GLN A 676 33.55 -5.57 4.53
N TYR A 677 34.30 -5.14 3.50
CA TYR A 677 33.86 -5.22 2.11
C TYR A 677 33.72 -6.68 1.64
N ASP A 678 34.67 -7.55 1.99
CA ASP A 678 34.61 -8.97 1.65
C ASP A 678 33.40 -9.66 2.30
N ALA A 679 33.15 -9.38 3.58
CA ALA A 679 31.99 -9.91 4.31
C ALA A 679 30.65 -9.42 3.70
N LEU A 680 30.59 -8.16 3.25
CA LEU A 680 29.43 -7.61 2.55
C LEU A 680 29.22 -8.26 1.17
N SER A 681 30.29 -8.42 0.40
CA SER A 681 30.28 -9.07 -0.92
C SER A 681 29.82 -10.52 -0.82
N GLN A 682 30.28 -11.25 0.19
CA GLN A 682 29.87 -12.63 0.43
C GLN A 682 28.40 -12.73 0.85
N ALA A 683 27.92 -11.82 1.72
CA ALA A 683 26.51 -11.77 2.10
C ALA A 683 25.60 -11.47 0.89
N TYR A 684 26.01 -10.57 0.00
CA TYR A 684 25.28 -10.24 -1.22
C TYR A 684 25.23 -11.42 -2.20
N LYS A 685 26.37 -12.09 -2.44
CA LYS A 685 26.41 -13.28 -3.31
C LYS A 685 25.53 -14.42 -2.79
N SER A 686 25.51 -14.64 -1.48
CA SER A 686 24.65 -15.64 -0.86
C SER A 686 23.17 -15.31 -1.03
N TYR A 687 22.79 -14.04 -0.83
CA TYR A 687 21.41 -13.57 -1.07
C TYR A 687 21.01 -13.75 -2.54
N GLN A 688 21.85 -13.31 -3.48
CA GLN A 688 21.57 -13.40 -4.90
C GLN A 688 21.33 -14.86 -5.34
N GLY A 689 22.17 -15.79 -4.88
CA GLY A 689 22.02 -17.21 -5.22
C GLY A 689 20.70 -17.81 -4.70
N GLU A 690 20.28 -17.46 -3.49
CA GLU A 690 19.00 -17.93 -2.92
C GLU A 690 17.79 -17.25 -3.58
N GLU A 691 17.89 -15.96 -3.91
CA GLU A 691 16.85 -15.23 -4.64
C GLU A 691 16.65 -15.82 -6.04
N ASP A 692 17.72 -16.02 -6.81
CA ASP A 692 17.66 -16.61 -8.15
C ASP A 692 17.04 -18.02 -8.10
N ARG A 693 17.43 -18.82 -7.09
CA ARG A 693 16.86 -20.15 -6.85
C ARG A 693 15.36 -20.08 -6.56
N ILE A 694 14.90 -19.15 -5.72
CA ILE A 694 13.48 -19.02 -5.37
C ILE A 694 12.68 -18.51 -6.57
N ILE A 695 13.16 -17.48 -7.26
CA ILE A 695 12.47 -16.89 -8.42
C ILE A 695 12.34 -17.92 -9.55
N SER A 696 13.34 -18.79 -9.73
CA SER A 696 13.29 -19.88 -10.72
C SER A 696 12.15 -20.89 -10.51
N GLN A 697 11.56 -20.97 -9.31
CA GLN A 697 10.47 -21.92 -9.00
C GLN A 697 9.09 -21.49 -9.51
N SER A 698 8.96 -20.30 -10.11
CA SER A 698 7.78 -19.75 -10.80
C SER A 698 6.45 -19.78 -10.03
N GLY A 699 5.97 -18.62 -9.59
CA GLY A 699 4.66 -18.45 -8.96
C GLY A 699 4.59 -17.22 -8.06
N THR A 700 3.41 -16.70 -7.75
CA THR A 700 3.24 -15.53 -6.86
C THR A 700 3.81 -15.76 -5.45
N ASN A 701 3.86 -17.01 -4.99
CA ASN A 701 4.47 -17.38 -3.71
C ASN A 701 6.00 -17.29 -3.72
N SER A 702 6.67 -17.36 -4.89
CA SER A 702 8.13 -17.22 -4.97
C SER A 702 8.57 -15.80 -4.71
N LEU A 703 7.78 -14.79 -5.10
CA LEU A 703 8.07 -13.39 -4.78
C LEU A 703 7.95 -13.09 -3.28
N VAL A 704 7.00 -13.72 -2.59
CA VAL A 704 6.86 -13.60 -1.13
C VAL A 704 8.05 -14.26 -0.42
N ALA A 705 8.49 -15.42 -0.91
CA ALA A 705 9.67 -16.10 -0.37
C ALA A 705 10.98 -15.37 -0.70
N ALA A 706 11.13 -14.78 -1.90
CA ALA A 706 12.28 -13.96 -2.25
C ALA A 706 12.35 -12.71 -1.37
N ARG A 707 11.18 -12.13 -1.05
CA ARG A 707 11.08 -11.00 -0.13
C ARG A 707 11.56 -11.33 1.29
N SER A 708 11.25 -12.52 1.81
CA SER A 708 11.76 -12.91 3.13
C SER A 708 13.28 -13.09 3.12
N GLN A 709 13.87 -13.56 2.01
CA GLN A 709 15.33 -13.62 1.85
C GLN A 709 15.97 -12.24 1.77
N PHE A 710 15.32 -11.29 1.10
CA PHE A 710 15.78 -9.90 1.07
C PHE A 710 15.77 -9.27 2.46
N ASP A 711 14.71 -9.50 3.25
CA ASP A 711 14.68 -9.05 4.65
C ASP A 711 15.78 -9.70 5.48
N ALA A 712 16.04 -11.00 5.30
CA ALA A 712 17.13 -11.70 5.97
C ALA A 712 18.50 -11.11 5.62
N PHE A 713 18.74 -10.78 4.35
CA PHE A 713 19.94 -10.08 3.89
C PHE A 713 20.10 -8.70 4.55
N LEU A 714 19.04 -7.89 4.58
CA LEU A 714 19.06 -6.58 5.21
C LEU A 714 19.25 -6.65 6.75
N THR A 715 18.92 -7.77 7.38
CA THR A 715 19.20 -8.03 8.80
C THR A 715 20.60 -8.61 9.06
N ASN A 716 21.38 -8.93 8.03
CA ASN A 716 22.72 -9.46 8.20
C ASN A 716 23.63 -8.42 8.91
N PRO A 717 24.36 -8.80 9.98
CA PRO A 717 25.22 -7.88 10.72
C PRO A 717 26.26 -7.15 9.85
N SER A 718 26.77 -7.79 8.80
CA SER A 718 27.72 -7.20 7.86
C SER A 718 27.08 -6.08 7.03
N VAL A 719 25.80 -6.24 6.66
CA VAL A 719 25.03 -5.26 5.89
C VAL A 719 24.61 -4.10 6.79
N GLN A 720 24.13 -4.36 8.01
CA GLN A 720 23.72 -3.31 8.95
C GLN A 720 24.88 -2.42 9.39
N ARG A 721 26.09 -2.97 9.50
CA ARG A 721 27.29 -2.21 9.87
C ARG A 721 27.69 -1.20 8.80
N VAL A 722 27.47 -1.52 7.52
CA VAL A 722 27.80 -0.63 6.38
C VAL A 722 26.63 0.30 6.05
N PHE A 723 25.40 -0.20 6.11
CA PHE A 723 24.17 0.53 5.80
C PHE A 723 23.20 0.55 7.00
N PRO A 724 23.50 1.36 8.03
CA PRO A 724 22.59 1.52 9.15
C PRO A 724 21.25 2.10 8.65
N ASP A 725 20.15 1.60 9.20
CA ASP A 725 18.77 2.01 8.92
C ASP A 725 18.24 1.75 7.50
N LEU A 726 19.00 1.10 6.61
CA LEU A 726 18.53 0.83 5.23
C LEU A 726 17.24 0.03 5.23
N ARG A 727 17.16 -1.00 6.06
CA ARG A 727 15.94 -1.80 6.27
C ARG A 727 14.75 -0.94 6.67
N ASP A 728 14.92 -0.09 7.68
CA ASP A 728 13.82 0.75 8.20
C ASP A 728 13.37 1.81 7.21
N ARG A 729 14.26 2.25 6.30
CA ARG A 729 13.90 3.12 5.17
C ARG A 729 13.08 2.36 4.13
N ILE A 730 13.52 1.16 3.74
CA ILE A 730 12.82 0.31 2.78
C ILE A 730 11.42 -0.05 3.29
N VAL A 731 11.29 -0.48 4.55
CA VAL A 731 9.99 -0.79 5.18
C VAL A 731 9.07 0.44 5.22
N ARG A 732 9.61 1.63 5.49
CA ARG A 732 8.84 2.88 5.46
C ARG A 732 8.33 3.21 4.05
N TYR A 733 9.16 3.05 3.02
CA TYR A 733 8.75 3.30 1.64
C TYR A 733 7.70 2.30 1.17
N GLU A 734 7.88 1.02 1.51
CA GLU A 734 6.90 0.00 1.17
C GLU A 734 5.57 0.25 1.87
N ARG A 735 5.56 0.56 3.16
CA ARG A 735 4.33 0.89 3.88
C ARG A 735 3.62 2.07 3.23
N ALA A 736 4.34 3.12 2.88
CA ALA A 736 3.78 4.27 2.17
C ALA A 736 3.22 3.88 0.78
N TYR A 737 3.89 2.97 0.06
CA TYR A 737 3.44 2.47 -1.23
C TYR A 737 2.18 1.60 -1.11
N ILE A 738 2.12 0.70 -0.14
CA ILE A 738 0.94 -0.13 0.16
C ILE A 738 -0.24 0.76 0.58
N GLU A 739 -0.02 1.71 1.48
CA GLU A 739 -1.07 2.65 1.91
C GLU A 739 -1.56 3.51 0.75
N ALA A 740 -0.68 3.96 -0.16
CA ALA A 740 -1.06 4.69 -1.35
C ALA A 740 -1.87 3.83 -2.33
N GLY A 741 -1.42 2.60 -2.62
CA GLY A 741 -2.13 1.68 -3.51
C GLY A 741 -3.47 1.20 -2.94
N GLN A 742 -3.57 1.01 -1.62
CA GLN A 742 -4.84 0.70 -0.94
C GLN A 742 -5.81 1.89 -1.00
N LYS A 743 -5.34 3.12 -0.75
CA LYS A 743 -6.18 4.31 -0.89
C LYS A 743 -6.66 4.52 -2.33
N GLU A 744 -5.79 4.33 -3.32
CA GLU A 744 -6.14 4.46 -4.73
C GLU A 744 -7.13 3.38 -5.17
N SER A 745 -6.94 2.13 -4.76
CA SER A 745 -7.88 1.04 -5.06
C SER A 745 -9.24 1.24 -4.38
N LEU A 746 -9.29 1.72 -3.14
CA LEU A 746 -10.54 2.09 -2.46
C LEU A 746 -11.22 3.28 -3.13
N TYR A 747 -10.48 4.30 -3.56
CA TYR A 747 -11.02 5.45 -4.28
C TYR A 747 -11.59 5.05 -5.64
N ASN A 748 -10.89 4.19 -6.38
CA ASN A 748 -11.36 3.62 -7.63
C ASN A 748 -12.60 2.75 -7.42
N ALA A 749 -12.62 1.92 -6.37
CA ALA A 749 -13.79 1.11 -6.03
C ALA A 749 -15.01 1.99 -5.69
N MET A 750 -14.82 3.03 -4.87
CA MET A 750 -15.86 4.00 -4.51
C MET A 750 -16.40 4.75 -5.74
N THR A 751 -15.52 5.21 -6.62
CA THR A 751 -15.89 5.90 -7.86
C THR A 751 -16.66 4.97 -8.80
N ILE A 752 -16.22 3.71 -8.91
CA ILE A 752 -16.90 2.69 -9.70
C ILE A 752 -18.31 2.42 -9.17
N ALA A 753 -18.46 2.24 -7.86
CA ALA A 753 -19.75 2.06 -7.21
C ALA A 753 -20.67 3.27 -7.43
N ASP A 754 -20.21 4.48 -7.12
CA ASP A 754 -20.99 5.71 -7.26
C ASP A 754 -21.49 5.93 -8.70
N THR A 755 -20.61 5.71 -9.68
CA THR A 755 -20.98 5.81 -11.10
C THR A 755 -21.97 4.72 -11.51
N ALA A 756 -21.81 3.49 -11.02
CA ALA A 756 -22.73 2.40 -11.28
C ALA A 756 -24.12 2.66 -10.66
N PHE A 757 -24.20 3.24 -9.46
CA PHE A 757 -25.47 3.61 -8.80
C PHE A 757 -26.18 4.79 -9.49
N LYS A 758 -25.43 5.73 -10.10
CA LYS A 758 -26.00 6.87 -10.85
C LYS A 758 -26.63 6.47 -12.18
N LEU A 759 -26.18 5.38 -12.80
CA LEU A 759 -26.68 4.89 -14.09
C LEU A 759 -28.01 4.12 -13.91
N LYS A 760 -29.14 4.79 -14.21
CA LYS A 760 -30.48 4.21 -14.07
C LYS A 760 -30.78 3.07 -15.07
N ASP A 761 -30.27 3.17 -16.30
CA ASP A 761 -30.50 2.20 -17.38
C ASP A 761 -29.59 0.96 -17.27
N GLU A 762 -30.17 -0.23 -17.41
CA GLU A 762 -29.48 -1.53 -17.29
C GLU A 762 -28.46 -1.74 -18.43
N THR A 763 -28.81 -1.30 -19.64
CA THR A 763 -27.96 -1.43 -20.83
C THR A 763 -26.68 -0.61 -20.68
N SER A 764 -26.81 0.61 -20.16
CA SER A 764 -25.71 1.53 -19.89
C SER A 764 -24.81 1.03 -18.74
N ARG A 765 -25.40 0.47 -17.67
CA ARG A 765 -24.65 -0.21 -16.59
C ARG A 765 -23.84 -1.39 -17.09
N ASN A 766 -24.41 -2.26 -17.93
CA ASN A 766 -23.71 -3.43 -18.47
C ASN A 766 -22.52 -3.02 -19.36
N ARG A 767 -22.67 -1.99 -20.21
CA ARG A 767 -21.54 -1.44 -21.00
C ARG A 767 -20.43 -0.88 -20.10
N TYR A 768 -20.81 -0.13 -19.07
CA TYR A 768 -19.86 0.42 -18.10
C TYR A 768 -19.05 -0.68 -17.40
N PHE A 769 -19.70 -1.73 -16.92
CA PHE A 769 -18.99 -2.87 -16.31
C PHE A 769 -18.11 -3.63 -17.30
N GLN A 770 -18.51 -3.72 -18.57
CA GLN A 770 -17.67 -4.35 -19.60
C GLN A 770 -16.40 -3.54 -19.85
N ASP A 771 -16.50 -2.23 -19.96
CA ASP A 771 -15.36 -1.32 -20.15
C ASP A 771 -14.40 -1.37 -18.94
N LEU A 772 -14.95 -1.40 -17.72
CA LEU A 772 -14.16 -1.58 -16.50
C LEU A 772 -13.42 -2.93 -16.47
N LYS A 773 -14.06 -4.02 -16.90
CA LYS A 773 -13.40 -5.34 -16.98
C LYS A 773 -12.26 -5.35 -17.99
N THR A 774 -12.39 -4.62 -19.09
CA THR A 774 -11.30 -4.45 -20.07
C THR A 774 -10.16 -3.62 -19.48
N ARG A 775 -10.48 -2.54 -18.77
CA ARG A 775 -9.48 -1.64 -18.15
C ARG A 775 -8.70 -2.31 -17.02
N PHE A 776 -9.33 -3.18 -16.26
CA PHE A 776 -8.73 -3.88 -15.12
C PHE A 776 -8.41 -5.36 -15.41
N LYS A 777 -8.22 -5.74 -16.68
CA LYS A 777 -8.01 -7.14 -17.10
C LYS A 777 -6.87 -7.87 -16.36
N ASP A 778 -5.85 -7.13 -15.93
CA ASP A 778 -4.66 -7.67 -15.25
C ASP A 778 -4.73 -7.52 -13.71
N ASN A 779 -5.85 -7.00 -13.17
CA ASN A 779 -6.06 -6.79 -11.74
C ASN A 779 -7.20 -7.68 -11.23
N ALA A 780 -6.87 -8.92 -10.86
CA ALA A 780 -7.82 -9.93 -10.39
C ALA A 780 -8.69 -9.51 -9.19
N PRO A 781 -8.14 -8.83 -8.14
CA PRO A 781 -8.96 -8.29 -7.05
C PRO A 781 -10.04 -7.32 -7.54
N MET A 782 -9.67 -6.40 -8.45
CA MET A 782 -10.59 -5.39 -8.95
C MET A 782 -11.66 -5.99 -9.86
N LEU A 783 -11.32 -7.00 -10.67
CA LEU A 783 -12.30 -7.77 -11.45
C LEU A 783 -13.31 -8.49 -10.55
N SER A 784 -12.85 -9.11 -9.47
CA SER A 784 -13.72 -9.76 -8.48
C SER A 784 -14.67 -8.76 -7.83
N TYR A 785 -14.17 -7.57 -7.47
CA TYR A 785 -15.00 -6.48 -6.96
C TYR A 785 -16.05 -6.01 -7.97
N ILE A 786 -15.65 -5.77 -9.23
CA ILE A 786 -16.55 -5.38 -10.32
C ILE A 786 -17.64 -6.45 -10.54
N ASP A 787 -17.28 -7.73 -10.51
CA ASP A 787 -18.22 -8.85 -10.64
C ASP A 787 -19.19 -8.99 -9.46
N ALA A 788 -18.73 -8.68 -8.25
CA ALA A 788 -19.58 -8.66 -7.06
C ALA A 788 -20.56 -7.48 -7.10
N LEU A 789 -20.07 -6.29 -7.46
CA LEU A 789 -20.87 -5.08 -7.59
C LEU A 789 -21.93 -5.22 -8.71
N GLN A 790 -21.55 -5.77 -9.87
CA GLN A 790 -22.49 -6.05 -10.96
C GLN A 790 -23.59 -7.04 -10.55
N ARG A 791 -23.26 -8.03 -9.71
CA ARG A 791 -24.23 -9.00 -9.17
C ARG A 791 -25.17 -8.39 -8.14
N GLY A 792 -24.70 -7.48 -7.28
CA GLY A 792 -25.54 -6.82 -6.28
C GLY A 792 -26.48 -5.74 -6.83
N LEU A 793 -26.26 -5.28 -8.06
CA LEU A 793 -27.06 -4.27 -8.74
C LEU A 793 -28.09 -4.83 -9.74
N ARG A 794 -28.11 -6.15 -9.92
CA ARG A 794 -29.16 -6.91 -10.62
C ARG A 794 -30.17 -7.40 -9.60
#